data_AF-A0A7R9ZEM3-F1
#
_entry.id   AF-A0A7R9ZEM3-F1
#
_cell.length_a   1.000
_cell.length_b   1.000
_cell.length_c   1.000
_cell.angle_alpha   90.00
_cell.angle_beta   90.00
_cell.angle_gamma   90.00
#
_symmetry.space_group_name_H-M   'P 1'
#
loop_
_entity.id
_entity.type
_entity.pdbx_description
1 polymer ?
#
loop_
_entity_poly.entity_id
_entity_poly.type
_entity_poly.pdbx_seq_one_letter_code
_entity_poly.pdbx_strand_id
1 'polypeptide(L)'
;MAKGMTDLRRRGRGQGRGPTPRRVGLACGSVLALLRPDAACAQSLNLAEGRYVASTNPESEAKIALDAAAIKETDNLDTKKDIYQNGQNSQYQDPQQGQINRSLASLSLKSKDIMMKDDWYNIFRYSFEYIGDKKENEAKGNFDDEPIEQYGNTIVMDLFDLNEEDIETEAALVMNVWMTVVHHLQEAEQKCKASTGGNSLDGETDLDVAAAYYVGWGQVEGDNDSGHLLYNLAENAGARFGKDEGETAANKNVLDLMNQIKTEIITKGTCPNDHLKFRSLVRQIVSQMTVPLVQNLIHYMSERKTDKLELYALALTPQISSCDTAGYDFLLDKLVLNTYDPSSFADVIERLQGLYSCLGITCADVGAYQTDEVAQCNDAQVNGKTELAGYDLAGSYTDDVKKAALFDRDLLRMKNLMSVDALRGAKDVYDHGFNSPGGSLSQLSIGSLSTMKDDAWYNVYRYAFGYIGTNGEGETAGEFDDKPVAQYADTVVNDLFELNREGIETEAASVMNVWMASVHHLQEAAKACKGGKVVDVGGQLDLAAAYWIGSNQREGDNANGRSLYHLTENAAARFGRDGAGAPNDVARANSQILSLLDKIQSETAGAGAWTCPNDYPAFRAATNEIVAQMTVPLVQNLIHYLAGNKGEKLELYSLAVAPQIASCDGAAFDYLLDKLVLNAFKPAELDEVVGRIQGLYSCLGITCEDVGAYSSEFGNVPQCDDNAVNKQTDLAGYALTSSVGKAAYYDRDLLRMKNLMSMDALEASKDVYKHGFNVPDSLASLSLASLDKMKDDDYYNIYRWSFNHIGVNKEGEDQGFFDDRPIEEYANTVVEDLYDLNKEGIETEAAMVMNVWMSVVNHLEEAGRQCKSGGTDNAVVHLDEAAA
;
A
#
# COMPACT_ATOMS: atom_id res chain seq x y z
N MET A 1 14.97 9.18 -12.68
CA MET A 1 15.69 8.71 -11.51
C MET A 1 17.16 8.46 -11.86
N ALA A 2 17.52 7.70 -12.90
CA ALA A 2 18.93 7.41 -13.23
C ALA A 2 19.82 8.64 -13.57
N LYS A 3 19.27 9.71 -14.17
CA LYS A 3 19.99 10.99 -14.41
C LYS A 3 19.79 12.07 -13.34
N GLY A 4 18.77 11.94 -12.50
CA GLY A 4 18.55 12.81 -11.33
C GLY A 4 19.51 12.49 -10.19
N MET A 5 19.94 11.22 -10.11
CA MET A 5 20.87 10.70 -9.10
C MET A 5 22.34 11.10 -9.33
N THR A 6 22.71 11.56 -10.53
CA THR A 6 24.10 11.94 -10.83
C THR A 6 24.44 13.40 -10.53
N ASP A 7 23.45 14.31 -10.36
CA ASP A 7 23.71 15.76 -10.26
C ASP A 7 23.71 16.33 -8.82
N LEU A 8 23.48 15.50 -7.79
CA LEU A 8 23.53 15.90 -6.37
C LEU A 8 24.88 15.62 -5.68
N ARG A 9 25.83 14.93 -6.33
CA ARG A 9 27.15 14.57 -5.75
C ARG A 9 28.20 15.70 -5.75
N ARG A 10 27.80 16.98 -5.88
CA ARG A 10 28.74 18.14 -5.88
C ARG A 10 28.35 19.30 -4.96
N ARG A 11 28.06 19.05 -3.68
CA ARG A 11 28.20 20.07 -2.61
C ARG A 11 28.22 19.42 -1.23
N GLY A 12 29.40 19.28 -0.63
CA GLY A 12 29.49 18.77 0.74
C GLY A 12 30.90 18.45 1.26
N ARG A 13 31.85 19.38 1.18
CA ARG A 13 33.05 19.34 2.05
C ARG A 13 33.38 20.73 2.58
N GLY A 14 33.02 20.98 3.83
CA GLY A 14 33.44 22.13 4.63
C GLY A 14 33.75 21.66 6.06
N GLN A 15 35.00 21.81 6.47
CA GLN A 15 35.58 21.29 7.71
C GLN A 15 35.09 22.03 8.97
N GLY A 16 35.22 21.33 10.10
CA GLY A 16 34.63 21.68 11.38
C GLY A 16 35.28 22.80 12.19
N ARG A 17 34.62 23.14 13.31
CA ARG A 17 35.20 23.80 14.49
C ARG A 17 34.45 23.42 15.77
N GLY A 18 35.19 22.86 16.74
CA GLY A 18 35.23 23.25 18.16
C GLY A 18 34.02 22.97 19.08
N PRO A 19 34.20 22.29 20.24
CA PRO A 19 33.12 22.03 21.18
C PRO A 19 32.93 23.18 22.19
N THR A 20 31.67 23.46 22.56
CA THR A 20 31.28 24.30 23.70
C THR A 20 30.39 23.50 24.67
N PRO A 21 30.34 23.88 25.97
CA PRO A 21 30.23 22.91 27.05
C PRO A 21 28.80 22.52 27.43
N ARG A 22 28.68 21.25 27.85
CA ARG A 22 27.52 20.61 28.46
C ARG A 22 26.94 21.45 29.62
N ARG A 23 25.66 21.78 29.55
CA ARG A 23 24.82 22.02 30.74
C ARG A 23 24.17 20.69 31.13
N VAL A 24 24.55 20.18 32.29
CA VAL A 24 23.89 19.06 32.94
C VAL A 24 22.66 19.61 33.65
N GLY A 25 21.46 19.22 33.19
CA GLY A 25 20.23 19.38 33.96
C GLY A 25 20.26 18.41 35.14
N LEU A 26 20.36 18.94 36.36
CA LEU A 26 20.21 18.15 37.57
C LEU A 26 18.74 17.83 37.79
N ALA A 27 18.42 16.53 37.82
CA ALA A 27 17.18 16.02 38.38
C ALA A 27 17.10 16.38 39.87
N CYS A 28 15.94 16.89 40.29
CA CYS A 28 15.67 17.26 41.66
C CYS A 28 15.50 15.99 42.51
N GLY A 29 16.55 15.64 43.27
CA GLY A 29 16.57 14.46 44.13
C GLY A 29 17.60 14.60 45.24
N SER A 30 17.18 15.23 46.35
CA SER A 30 17.69 15.05 47.71
C SER A 30 19.02 15.73 48.11
N VAL A 31 18.90 16.55 49.17
CA VAL A 31 19.94 17.12 50.03
C VAL A 31 20.69 18.34 49.48
N LEU A 32 20.01 19.48 49.34
CA LEU A 32 20.55 20.81 49.69
C LEU A 32 19.44 21.88 49.76
N ALA A 33 18.42 21.65 50.57
CA ALA A 33 17.47 22.68 50.94
C ALA A 33 18.09 23.56 52.03
N LEU A 34 18.84 24.60 51.63
CA LEU A 34 19.16 25.81 52.41
C LEU A 34 19.96 26.73 51.48
N LEU A 35 19.44 27.94 51.23
CA LEU A 35 19.98 29.03 50.39
C LEU A 35 19.36 29.18 48.98
N ARG A 36 18.05 29.46 48.94
CA ARG A 36 17.37 30.48 48.10
C ARG A 36 15.86 30.41 48.38
N PRO A 37 15.24 31.40 49.05
CA PRO A 37 13.81 31.61 48.88
C PRO A 37 13.59 32.19 47.48
N ASP A 38 12.51 31.83 46.79
CA ASP A 38 12.10 32.29 45.45
C ASP A 38 12.53 31.41 44.25
N ALA A 39 12.55 30.09 44.44
CA ALA A 39 12.23 29.17 43.33
C ALA A 39 10.90 28.51 43.68
N ALA A 40 9.79 29.11 43.23
CA ALA A 40 8.49 28.46 43.27
C ALA A 40 8.60 27.15 42.47
N CYS A 41 8.42 26.00 43.12
CA CYS A 41 8.11 24.77 42.41
C CYS A 41 6.87 25.05 41.56
N ALA A 42 6.95 24.82 40.25
CA ALA A 42 5.76 24.86 39.40
C ALA A 42 4.70 23.94 40.02
N GLN A 43 3.53 24.50 40.35
CA GLN A 43 2.42 23.70 40.86
C GLN A 43 1.94 22.81 39.72
N SER A 44 1.87 21.49 39.97
CA SER A 44 1.20 20.53 39.10
C SER A 44 -0.27 20.93 38.98
N LEU A 45 -0.79 21.05 37.76
CA LEU A 45 -2.21 21.32 37.52
C LEU A 45 -2.99 20.00 37.55
N ASN A 46 -4.03 19.94 38.37
CA ASN A 46 -4.99 18.84 38.35
C ASN A 46 -6.14 19.17 37.41
N LEU A 47 -6.39 18.30 36.43
CA LEU A 47 -7.49 18.40 35.48
C LEU A 47 -8.52 17.30 35.78
N ALA A 48 -9.81 17.62 35.67
CA ALA A 48 -10.93 16.73 35.98
C ALA A 48 -10.75 16.02 37.34
N GLU A 49 -10.68 16.80 38.42
CA GLU A 49 -10.49 16.32 39.80
C GLU A 49 -9.27 15.39 40.04
N GLY A 50 -8.26 15.45 39.17
CA GLY A 50 -7.03 14.66 39.30
C GLY A 50 -7.02 13.38 38.45
N ARG A 51 -8.01 13.17 37.58
CA ARG A 51 -7.95 12.14 36.53
C ARG A 51 -6.75 12.31 35.60
N TYR A 52 -6.33 13.55 35.37
CA TYR A 52 -5.05 13.86 34.77
C TYR A 52 -4.29 14.88 35.62
N VAL A 53 -3.08 14.52 36.02
CA VAL A 53 -2.19 15.40 36.80
C VAL A 53 -1.05 15.84 35.89
N ALA A 54 -1.05 17.11 35.50
CA ALA A 54 0.01 17.68 34.66
C ALA A 54 1.33 17.76 35.44
N SER A 55 2.43 17.37 34.77
CA SER A 55 3.78 17.49 35.32
C SER A 55 4.35 18.88 35.12
N THR A 56 3.86 19.57 34.08
CA THR A 56 4.11 20.97 33.76
C THR A 56 2.92 21.83 34.21
N ASN A 57 3.00 23.14 33.96
CA ASN A 57 1.91 24.06 34.28
C ASN A 57 1.22 24.58 32.99
N PRO A 58 0.29 23.82 32.40
CA PRO A 58 -0.51 24.26 31.24
C PRO A 58 -1.77 25.04 31.66
N GLU A 59 -1.72 25.76 32.79
CA GLU A 59 -2.87 26.52 33.33
C GLU A 59 -3.36 27.58 32.34
N SER A 60 -2.45 28.21 31.60
CA SER A 60 -2.85 29.24 30.63
C SER A 60 -3.70 28.65 29.51
N GLU A 61 -3.33 27.46 29.04
CA GLU A 61 -3.98 26.69 27.99
C GLU A 61 -5.36 26.23 28.49
N ALA A 62 -5.44 25.66 29.69
CA ALA A 62 -6.70 25.25 30.30
C ALA A 62 -7.70 26.42 30.45
N LYS A 63 -7.21 27.62 30.77
CA LYS A 63 -8.03 28.84 30.95
C LYS A 63 -8.70 29.33 29.68
N ILE A 64 -8.37 28.81 28.50
CA ILE A 64 -9.14 29.11 27.28
C ILE A 64 -10.61 28.66 27.39
N ALA A 65 -10.90 27.69 28.26
CA ALA A 65 -12.26 27.29 28.61
C ALA A 65 -13.11 28.46 29.11
N LEU A 66 -12.51 29.43 29.80
CA LEU A 66 -13.20 30.61 30.32
C LEU A 66 -13.58 31.59 29.18
N ASP A 67 -12.83 31.59 28.07
CA ASP A 67 -13.20 32.37 26.89
C ASP A 67 -14.40 31.74 26.17
N ALA A 68 -14.43 30.41 26.05
CA ALA A 68 -15.60 29.68 25.56
C ALA A 68 -16.84 29.91 26.44
N ALA A 69 -16.67 29.90 27.77
CA ALA A 69 -17.74 30.23 28.71
C ALA A 69 -18.26 31.66 28.52
N ALA A 70 -17.35 32.63 28.42
CA ALA A 70 -17.71 34.04 28.25
C ALA A 70 -18.45 34.32 26.93
N ILE A 71 -18.15 33.58 25.85
CA ILE A 71 -18.89 33.66 24.59
C ILE A 71 -20.32 33.15 24.77
N LYS A 72 -20.52 32.01 25.45
CA LYS A 72 -21.86 31.45 25.72
C LYS A 72 -22.70 32.35 26.63
N GLU A 73 -22.08 32.99 27.62
CA GLU A 73 -22.79 33.79 28.63
C GLU A 73 -23.28 35.16 28.12
N THR A 74 -22.72 35.69 27.03
CA THR A 74 -23.05 37.02 26.51
C THR A 74 -23.97 36.96 25.29
N ASP A 75 -25.06 37.73 25.27
CA ASP A 75 -25.93 37.84 24.10
C ASP A 75 -25.42 38.85 23.05
N ASN A 76 -24.38 39.62 23.36
CA ASN A 76 -23.88 40.68 22.49
C ASN A 76 -22.89 40.12 21.45
N LEU A 77 -23.31 40.05 20.18
CA LEU A 77 -22.51 39.49 19.09
C LEU A 77 -21.12 40.14 18.93
N ASP A 78 -21.01 41.47 19.04
CA ASP A 78 -19.71 42.16 18.95
C ASP A 78 -18.76 41.72 20.08
N THR A 79 -19.30 41.53 21.28
CA THR A 79 -18.54 41.04 22.44
C THR A 79 -18.13 39.58 22.24
N LYS A 80 -19.02 38.73 21.70
CA LYS A 80 -18.67 37.35 21.36
C LYS A 80 -17.52 37.30 20.36
N LYS A 81 -17.62 38.06 19.26
CA LYS A 81 -16.57 38.16 18.23
C LYS A 81 -15.26 38.70 18.80
N ASP A 82 -15.31 39.72 19.66
CA ASP A 82 -14.11 40.26 20.32
C ASP A 82 -13.41 39.22 21.20
N ILE A 83 -14.16 38.48 22.04
CA ILE A 83 -13.60 37.41 22.88
C ILE A 83 -13.00 36.30 22.01
N TYR A 84 -13.69 35.89 20.94
CA TYR A 84 -13.18 34.86 20.03
C TYR A 84 -11.87 35.28 19.34
N GLN A 85 -11.81 36.52 18.83
CA GLN A 85 -10.68 37.03 18.06
C GLN A 85 -9.49 37.42 18.93
N ASN A 86 -9.74 38.08 20.07
CA ASN A 86 -8.72 38.70 20.89
C ASN A 86 -8.44 37.97 22.21
N GLY A 87 -9.33 37.08 22.65
CA GLY A 87 -9.21 36.34 23.91
C GLY A 87 -9.36 37.24 25.14
N GLN A 88 -9.67 36.65 26.29
CA GLN A 88 -9.88 37.42 27.52
C GLN A 88 -9.15 36.81 28.73
N ASN A 89 -9.17 35.50 28.88
CA ASN A 89 -8.79 34.80 30.11
C ASN A 89 -7.54 33.92 29.95
N SER A 90 -7.23 33.46 28.74
CA SER A 90 -6.01 32.69 28.44
C SER A 90 -4.86 33.63 28.12
N GLN A 91 -3.80 33.68 28.94
CA GLN A 91 -2.69 34.62 28.76
C GLN A 91 -1.34 33.91 28.74
N TYR A 92 -0.47 34.29 27.81
CA TYR A 92 0.89 33.78 27.74
C TYR A 92 1.90 34.91 27.51
N GLN A 93 3.17 34.62 27.82
CA GLN A 93 4.26 35.58 27.66
C GLN A 93 4.87 35.45 26.27
N ASP A 94 4.62 36.42 25.40
CA ASP A 94 5.29 36.56 24.11
C ASP A 94 6.68 37.22 24.27
N PRO A 95 7.74 36.69 23.65
CA PRO A 95 9.09 37.26 23.74
C PRO A 95 9.22 38.68 23.20
N GLN A 96 8.35 39.10 22.27
CA GLN A 96 8.41 40.40 21.59
C GLN A 96 7.33 41.36 22.08
N GLN A 97 6.13 40.86 22.37
CA GLN A 97 4.94 41.65 22.67
C GLN A 97 4.59 41.71 24.16
N GLY A 98 5.29 40.93 24.99
CA GLY A 98 4.99 40.86 26.41
C GLY A 98 3.82 39.91 26.69
N GLN A 99 3.04 40.18 27.73
CA GLN A 99 1.88 39.35 28.05
C GLN A 99 0.76 39.60 27.04
N ILE A 100 0.36 38.57 26.31
CA ILE A 100 -0.71 38.64 25.32
C ILE A 100 -1.78 37.58 25.59
N ASN A 101 -3.01 37.89 25.20
CA ASN A 101 -4.11 36.95 25.28
C ASN A 101 -3.99 35.93 24.13
N ARG A 102 -4.16 34.66 24.46
CA ARG A 102 -4.45 33.61 23.50
C ARG A 102 -5.95 33.64 23.22
N SER A 103 -6.33 33.55 21.96
CA SER A 103 -7.72 33.55 21.53
C SER A 103 -8.09 32.25 20.82
N LEU A 104 -9.38 31.92 20.79
CA LEU A 104 -9.89 30.76 20.07
C LEU A 104 -9.65 30.87 18.55
N ALA A 105 -9.71 32.08 18.00
CA ALA A 105 -9.34 32.35 16.61
C ALA A 105 -7.87 32.06 16.34
N SER A 106 -6.97 32.46 17.27
CA SER A 106 -5.52 32.30 17.09
C SER A 106 -5.07 30.84 16.97
N LEU A 107 -5.87 29.90 17.48
CA LEU A 107 -5.62 28.46 17.34
C LEU A 107 -5.67 27.98 15.89
N SER A 108 -6.51 28.59 15.05
CA SER A 108 -6.58 28.31 13.61
C SER A 108 -5.72 29.27 12.78
N LEU A 109 -5.73 30.57 13.11
CA LEU A 109 -4.96 31.58 12.37
C LEU A 109 -3.44 31.36 12.39
N LYS A 110 -2.92 30.64 13.41
CA LYS A 110 -1.49 30.29 13.54
C LYS A 110 -1.17 28.87 13.06
N SER A 111 -2.16 28.08 12.62
CA SER A 111 -1.95 26.67 12.26
C SER A 111 -0.96 26.50 11.12
N LYS A 112 -0.92 27.43 10.16
CA LYS A 112 0.11 27.44 9.09
C LYS A 112 1.54 27.42 9.61
N ASP A 113 1.81 28.08 10.73
CA ASP A 113 3.18 28.21 11.24
C ASP A 113 3.63 26.98 12.05
N ILE A 114 2.69 26.26 12.66
CA ILE A 114 3.00 25.20 13.63
C ILE A 114 2.48 23.81 13.24
N MET A 115 1.42 23.71 12.44
CA MET A 115 0.74 22.44 12.11
C MET A 115 1.00 21.95 10.68
N MET A 116 1.75 22.67 9.83
CA MET A 116 2.02 22.24 8.44
C MET A 116 2.68 20.86 8.31
N LYS A 117 3.28 20.38 9.39
CA LYS A 117 3.88 19.05 9.46
C LYS A 117 2.88 17.98 9.92
N ASP A 118 1.74 18.35 10.48
CA ASP A 118 0.82 17.43 11.15
C ASP A 118 -0.07 16.72 10.14
N ASP A 119 -0.15 15.39 10.27
CA ASP A 119 -0.92 14.59 9.32
C ASP A 119 -2.41 14.96 9.34
N TRP A 120 -3.00 15.12 10.53
CA TRP A 120 -4.44 15.38 10.64
C TRP A 120 -4.83 16.76 10.13
N TYR A 121 -4.05 17.80 10.48
CA TYR A 121 -4.25 19.13 9.94
C TYR A 121 -4.18 19.15 8.41
N ASN A 122 -3.22 18.41 7.82
CA ASN A 122 -3.10 18.32 6.37
C ASN A 122 -4.22 17.51 5.71
N ILE A 123 -4.78 16.50 6.37
CA ILE A 123 -6.00 15.82 5.89
C ILE A 123 -7.22 16.75 5.91
N PHE A 124 -7.34 17.61 6.93
CA PHE A 124 -8.37 18.64 6.96
C PHE A 124 -8.17 19.68 5.85
N ARG A 125 -6.96 20.21 5.68
CA ARG A 125 -6.58 21.08 4.56
C ARG A 125 -6.97 20.49 3.20
N TYR A 126 -6.64 19.22 2.96
CA TYR A 126 -7.04 18.53 1.73
C TYR A 126 -8.54 18.51 1.53
N SER A 127 -9.30 18.21 2.59
CA SER A 127 -10.75 18.06 2.50
C SER A 127 -11.44 19.39 2.22
N PHE A 128 -10.99 20.49 2.86
CA PHE A 128 -11.53 21.82 2.60
C PHE A 128 -11.08 22.38 1.25
N GLU A 129 -9.84 22.13 0.82
CA GLU A 129 -9.42 22.46 -0.55
C GLU A 129 -10.24 21.69 -1.59
N TYR A 130 -10.58 20.43 -1.32
CA TYR A 130 -11.44 19.64 -2.19
C TYR A 130 -12.85 20.24 -2.31
N ILE A 131 -13.45 20.69 -1.20
CA ILE A 131 -14.75 21.38 -1.22
C ILE A 131 -14.64 22.66 -2.06
N GLY A 132 -13.68 23.54 -1.74
CA GLY A 132 -13.45 24.79 -2.47
C GLY A 132 -13.20 24.55 -3.97
N ASP A 133 -12.16 23.81 -4.34
CA ASP A 133 -11.77 23.57 -5.74
C ASP A 133 -12.82 22.74 -6.50
N LYS A 134 -13.22 21.58 -5.98
CA LYS A 134 -14.01 20.59 -6.75
C LYS A 134 -15.51 20.75 -6.63
N LYS A 135 -16.02 21.32 -5.54
CA LYS A 135 -17.47 21.47 -5.32
C LYS A 135 -17.93 22.91 -5.51
N GLU A 136 -17.09 23.89 -5.17
CA GLU A 136 -17.45 25.32 -5.23
C GLU A 136 -16.76 26.09 -6.37
N ASN A 137 -15.78 25.47 -7.06
CA ASN A 137 -14.98 26.06 -8.14
C ASN A 137 -14.12 27.26 -7.71
N GLU A 138 -13.62 27.22 -6.48
CA GLU A 138 -12.65 28.17 -5.96
C GLU A 138 -11.24 27.92 -6.50
N ALA A 139 -10.34 28.90 -6.26
CA ALA A 139 -8.93 28.73 -6.57
C ALA A 139 -8.30 27.70 -5.61
N LYS A 140 -7.38 26.86 -6.13
CA LYS A 140 -6.59 25.95 -5.30
C LYS A 140 -5.90 26.69 -4.15
N GLY A 141 -5.95 26.09 -2.97
CA GLY A 141 -5.44 26.69 -1.74
C GLY A 141 -6.42 27.63 -1.04
N ASN A 142 -7.66 27.76 -1.53
CA ASN A 142 -8.73 28.49 -0.87
C ASN A 142 -9.89 27.58 -0.45
N PHE A 143 -10.61 28.03 0.57
CA PHE A 143 -11.90 27.52 1.03
C PHE A 143 -12.71 28.70 1.57
N ASP A 144 -13.90 28.92 1.01
CA ASP A 144 -14.79 30.06 1.25
C ASP A 144 -14.05 31.40 1.11
N ASP A 145 -13.43 31.59 -0.06
CA ASP A 145 -12.63 32.77 -0.44
C ASP A 145 -11.41 33.08 0.47
N GLU A 146 -11.15 32.28 1.50
CA GLU A 146 -10.05 32.45 2.46
C GLU A 146 -8.97 31.36 2.28
N PRO A 147 -7.72 31.59 2.72
CA PRO A 147 -6.67 30.57 2.66
C PRO A 147 -7.05 29.29 3.43
N ILE A 148 -6.84 28.12 2.83
CA ILE A 148 -7.19 26.83 3.47
C ILE A 148 -6.48 26.59 4.80
N GLU A 149 -5.34 27.26 5.05
CA GLU A 149 -4.59 27.07 6.30
C GLU A 149 -5.30 27.65 7.54
N GLN A 150 -6.38 28.40 7.35
CA GLN A 150 -7.21 28.96 8.42
C GLN A 150 -8.66 28.48 8.36
N TYR A 151 -8.92 27.31 7.74
CA TYR A 151 -10.27 26.76 7.54
C TYR A 151 -11.15 26.80 8.81
N GLY A 152 -10.57 26.54 9.99
CA GLY A 152 -11.30 26.51 11.25
C GLY A 152 -11.79 27.89 11.67
N ASN A 153 -10.97 28.94 11.45
CA ASN A 153 -11.39 30.31 11.68
C ASN A 153 -12.45 30.74 10.67
N THR A 154 -12.30 30.40 9.39
CA THR A 154 -13.30 30.69 8.35
C THR A 154 -14.68 30.18 8.78
N ILE A 155 -14.81 28.88 9.04
CA ILE A 155 -16.08 28.25 9.45
C ILE A 155 -16.68 28.90 10.70
N VAL A 156 -15.85 29.17 11.73
CA VAL A 156 -16.37 29.79 12.96
C VAL A 156 -16.88 31.21 12.69
N MET A 157 -16.19 31.98 11.85
CA MET A 157 -16.60 33.34 11.50
C MET A 157 -17.91 33.38 10.72
N ASP A 158 -18.17 32.40 9.85
CA ASP A 158 -19.44 32.31 9.13
C ASP A 158 -20.60 31.98 10.07
N LEU A 159 -20.36 31.07 11.03
CA LEU A 159 -21.37 30.65 12.00
C LEU A 159 -21.72 31.77 12.99
N PHE A 160 -20.81 32.71 13.25
CA PHE A 160 -21.15 33.92 14.00
C PHE A 160 -22.26 34.76 13.34
N ASP A 161 -22.40 34.69 12.01
CA ASP A 161 -23.39 35.49 11.27
C ASP A 161 -24.79 34.83 11.25
N LEU A 162 -24.89 33.53 11.59
CA LEU A 162 -26.16 32.81 11.70
C LEU A 162 -26.92 33.16 12.99
N ASN A 163 -26.22 33.57 14.05
CA ASN A 163 -26.78 33.91 15.36
C ASN A 163 -27.72 32.81 15.92
N GLU A 164 -27.36 31.53 15.68
CA GLU A 164 -27.97 30.37 16.34
C GLU A 164 -27.36 30.18 17.73
N GLU A 165 -28.14 29.62 18.67
CA GLU A 165 -27.70 29.39 20.04
C GLU A 165 -26.49 28.44 20.13
N ASP A 166 -25.40 28.95 20.71
CA ASP A 166 -24.14 28.27 21.01
C ASP A 166 -23.35 27.70 19.82
N ILE A 167 -23.82 27.86 18.58
CA ILE A 167 -23.20 27.24 17.40
C ILE A 167 -21.76 27.73 17.19
N GLU A 168 -21.51 29.02 17.42
CA GLU A 168 -20.18 29.63 17.29
C GLU A 168 -19.19 29.07 18.32
N THR A 169 -19.67 28.74 19.52
CA THR A 169 -18.80 28.15 20.54
C THR A 169 -18.54 26.69 20.23
N GLU A 170 -19.58 25.91 19.88
CA GLU A 170 -19.40 24.53 19.42
C GLU A 170 -18.43 24.46 18.24
N ALA A 171 -18.53 25.38 17.27
CA ALA A 171 -17.64 25.48 16.13
C ALA A 171 -16.18 25.73 16.54
N ALA A 172 -15.95 26.69 17.45
CA ALA A 172 -14.62 26.95 17.98
C ALA A 172 -14.03 25.71 18.67
N LEU A 173 -14.86 24.92 19.37
CA LEU A 173 -14.42 23.69 20.00
C LEU A 173 -14.05 22.61 18.97
N VAL A 174 -14.95 22.27 18.05
CA VAL A 174 -14.77 21.13 17.15
C VAL A 174 -13.83 21.42 15.96
N MET A 175 -13.69 22.68 15.55
CA MET A 175 -12.80 23.07 14.45
C MET A 175 -11.42 23.52 14.93
N ASN A 176 -11.35 24.30 16.03
CA ASN A 176 -10.09 24.91 16.46
C ASN A 176 -9.47 24.15 17.65
N VAL A 177 -10.21 23.94 18.74
CA VAL A 177 -9.67 23.29 19.94
C VAL A 177 -9.37 21.81 19.68
N TRP A 178 -10.25 21.09 18.98
CA TRP A 178 -10.04 19.69 18.61
C TRP A 178 -8.74 19.50 17.83
N MET A 179 -8.52 20.29 16.76
CA MET A 179 -7.30 20.21 15.97
C MET A 179 -6.06 20.61 16.78
N THR A 180 -6.19 21.55 17.72
CA THR A 180 -5.11 21.95 18.61
C THR A 180 -4.70 20.82 19.57
N VAL A 181 -5.65 20.07 20.12
CA VAL A 181 -5.35 18.88 20.94
C VAL A 181 -4.59 17.85 20.10
N VAL A 182 -5.04 17.59 18.87
CA VAL A 182 -4.38 16.65 17.96
C VAL A 182 -2.96 17.10 17.61
N HIS A 183 -2.76 18.39 17.32
CA HIS A 183 -1.44 18.98 17.08
C HIS A 183 -0.47 18.69 18.23
N HIS A 184 -0.85 19.00 19.47
CA HIS A 184 0.03 18.78 20.62
C HIS A 184 0.29 17.29 20.89
N LEU A 185 -0.67 16.40 20.63
CA LEU A 185 -0.43 14.95 20.69
C LEU A 185 0.60 14.49 19.64
N GLN A 186 0.54 15.01 18.42
CA GLN A 186 1.51 14.69 17.36
C GLN A 186 2.88 15.31 17.66
N GLU A 187 2.93 16.55 18.13
CA GLU A 187 4.18 17.22 18.50
C GLU A 187 4.87 16.49 19.67
N ALA A 188 4.11 16.00 20.65
CA ALA A 188 4.64 15.18 21.74
C ALA A 188 5.29 13.87 21.23
N GLU A 189 4.65 13.21 20.26
CA GLU A 189 5.18 12.00 19.62
C GLU A 189 6.45 12.31 18.80
N GLN A 190 6.46 13.39 18.03
CA GLN A 190 7.64 13.81 17.26
C GLN A 190 8.82 14.16 18.18
N LYS A 191 8.56 14.80 19.31
CA LYS A 191 9.59 15.08 20.34
C LYS A 191 10.10 13.80 20.99
N CYS A 192 9.23 12.81 21.23
CA CYS A 192 9.67 11.48 21.67
C CYS A 192 10.59 10.82 20.62
N LYS A 193 10.21 10.84 19.35
CA LYS A 193 11.03 10.31 18.23
C LYS A 193 12.38 11.00 18.11
N ALA A 194 12.45 12.31 18.34
CA ALA A 194 13.68 13.10 18.25
C ALA A 194 14.57 13.05 19.52
N SER A 195 14.09 12.44 20.62
CA SER A 195 14.78 12.48 21.90
C SER A 195 16.10 11.69 21.90
N THR A 196 17.10 12.22 22.60
CA THR A 196 18.42 11.58 22.77
C THR A 196 18.71 11.34 24.26
N GLY A 197 17.97 10.44 24.92
CA GLY A 197 18.24 10.14 26.34
C GLY A 197 17.11 9.58 27.19
N GLY A 198 16.13 8.89 26.61
CA GLY A 198 15.05 8.22 27.35
C GLY A 198 13.91 9.14 27.73
N ASN A 199 14.15 10.19 28.51
CA ASN A 199 13.10 11.11 28.95
C ASN A 199 12.88 12.22 27.91
N SER A 200 11.63 12.44 27.49
CA SER A 200 11.22 13.55 26.63
C SER A 200 10.43 14.59 27.44
N LEU A 201 11.12 15.46 28.19
CA LEU A 201 10.48 16.51 28.99
C LEU A 201 9.65 17.47 28.11
N ASP A 202 10.14 17.76 26.90
CA ASP A 202 9.42 18.58 25.94
C ASP A 202 8.16 17.85 25.43
N GLY A 203 8.25 16.53 25.18
CA GLY A 203 7.08 15.74 24.81
C GLY A 203 6.05 15.59 25.95
N GLU A 204 6.51 15.56 27.21
CA GLU A 204 5.62 15.59 28.37
C GLU A 204 4.87 16.93 28.47
N THR A 205 5.54 18.02 28.13
CA THR A 205 4.95 19.36 28.11
C THR A 205 3.79 19.43 27.10
N ASP A 206 3.99 18.96 25.87
CA ASP A 206 2.90 18.96 24.88
C ASP A 206 1.76 18.01 25.23
N LEU A 207 2.05 16.85 25.84
CA LEU A 207 1.00 15.96 26.30
C LEU A 207 0.13 16.61 27.39
N ASP A 208 0.76 17.31 28.34
CA ASP A 208 0.06 18.08 29.38
C ASP A 208 -0.75 19.25 28.76
N VAL A 209 -0.23 19.92 27.73
CA VAL A 209 -0.95 20.96 27.00
C VAL A 209 -2.16 20.39 26.24
N ALA A 210 -2.02 19.23 25.60
CA ALA A 210 -3.13 18.54 24.94
C ALA A 210 -4.25 18.21 25.96
N ALA A 211 -3.89 17.68 27.13
CA ALA A 211 -4.85 17.42 28.21
C ALA A 211 -5.55 18.70 28.69
N ALA A 212 -4.82 19.82 28.79
CA ALA A 212 -5.37 21.10 29.19
C ALA A 212 -6.41 21.66 28.20
N TYR A 213 -6.15 21.56 26.89
CA TYR A 213 -7.12 21.93 25.85
C TYR A 213 -8.31 20.96 25.75
N TYR A 214 -8.10 19.68 26.05
CA TYR A 214 -9.18 18.69 26.02
C TYR A 214 -10.16 18.89 27.19
N VAL A 215 -9.61 18.97 28.42
CA VAL A 215 -10.40 19.03 29.66
C VAL A 215 -10.90 20.44 29.95
N GLY A 216 -10.01 21.43 29.85
CA GLY A 216 -10.31 22.82 30.18
C GLY A 216 -10.36 23.13 31.68
N TRP A 217 -10.27 24.41 31.99
CA TRP A 217 -10.36 24.91 33.36
C TRP A 217 -11.77 24.77 33.93
N GLY A 218 -11.87 24.29 35.16
CA GLY A 218 -13.14 24.21 35.90
C GLY A 218 -14.00 22.97 35.59
N GLN A 219 -13.52 22.04 34.77
CA GLN A 219 -14.18 20.75 34.54
C GLN A 219 -14.16 19.87 35.80
N VAL A 220 -15.31 19.32 36.16
CA VAL A 220 -15.45 18.26 37.17
C VAL A 220 -15.56 16.90 36.47
N GLU A 221 -14.97 15.86 37.07
CA GLU A 221 -15.00 14.50 36.52
C GLU A 221 -16.45 14.02 36.35
N GLY A 222 -16.80 13.60 35.14
CA GLY A 222 -18.11 13.00 34.82
C GLY A 222 -19.32 13.91 34.95
N ASP A 223 -19.10 15.22 35.04
CA ASP A 223 -20.17 16.20 35.16
C ASP A 223 -20.47 16.87 33.82
N ASN A 224 -21.75 16.82 33.44
CA ASN A 224 -22.26 17.30 32.16
C ASN A 224 -22.60 18.80 32.21
N ASP A 225 -22.66 19.38 33.42
CA ASP A 225 -22.99 20.79 33.65
C ASP A 225 -21.75 21.68 33.89
N SER A 226 -20.59 21.10 34.18
CA SER A 226 -19.34 21.84 34.37
C SER A 226 -18.36 21.67 33.22
N GLY A 227 -17.50 22.68 33.06
CA GLY A 227 -16.53 22.76 31.98
C GLY A 227 -17.13 23.26 30.66
N HIS A 228 -16.24 23.70 29.76
CA HIS A 228 -16.64 24.43 28.56
C HIS A 228 -15.85 24.02 27.31
N LEU A 229 -15.04 22.96 27.38
CA LEU A 229 -14.25 22.43 26.27
C LEU A 229 -14.73 21.02 25.85
N LEU A 230 -13.88 20.26 25.17
CA LEU A 230 -14.20 18.99 24.52
C LEU A 230 -14.66 17.91 25.49
N TYR A 231 -14.12 17.88 26.72
CA TYR A 231 -14.56 16.94 27.75
C TYR A 231 -16.05 17.09 28.06
N ASN A 232 -16.52 18.31 28.37
CA ASN A 232 -17.94 18.58 28.62
C ASN A 232 -18.82 18.29 27.38
N LEU A 233 -18.32 18.61 26.18
CA LEU A 233 -19.00 18.28 24.92
C LEU A 233 -19.19 16.77 24.77
N ALA A 234 -18.19 15.98 25.14
CA ALA A 234 -18.24 14.53 25.10
C ALA A 234 -19.18 13.94 26.16
N GLU A 235 -19.18 14.48 27.38
CA GLU A 235 -20.12 14.09 28.43
C GLU A 235 -21.57 14.28 27.99
N ASN A 236 -21.89 15.46 27.46
CA ASN A 236 -23.21 15.79 26.94
C ASN A 236 -23.64 14.89 25.78
N ALA A 237 -22.71 14.52 24.90
CA ALA A 237 -22.96 13.57 23.82
C ALA A 237 -23.21 12.16 24.37
N GLY A 238 -22.33 11.66 25.23
CA GLY A 238 -22.39 10.32 25.80
C GLY A 238 -23.68 10.05 26.58
N ALA A 239 -24.18 11.04 27.32
CA ALA A 239 -25.44 10.95 28.04
C ALA A 239 -26.64 10.62 27.12
N ARG A 240 -26.67 11.18 25.89
CA ARG A 240 -27.74 10.95 24.90
C ARG A 240 -27.70 9.55 24.27
N PHE A 241 -26.55 8.87 24.36
CA PHE A 241 -26.29 7.57 23.72
C PHE A 241 -26.20 6.39 24.72
N GLY A 242 -26.53 6.66 25.99
CA GLY A 242 -26.40 5.67 27.06
C GLY A 242 -24.96 5.24 27.32
N LYS A 243 -24.01 6.16 27.12
CA LYS A 243 -22.57 5.95 27.33
C LYS A 243 -21.99 6.71 28.52
N ASP A 244 -22.85 7.35 29.28
CA ASP A 244 -22.52 8.02 30.54
C ASP A 244 -22.88 7.09 31.71
N GLU A 245 -21.86 6.47 32.30
CA GLU A 245 -21.95 5.67 33.53
C GLU A 245 -21.24 6.39 34.69
N GLY A 246 -21.47 7.71 34.80
CA GLY A 246 -20.82 8.60 35.76
C GLY A 246 -19.54 9.27 35.23
N GLU A 247 -19.09 8.88 34.05
CA GLU A 247 -18.17 9.58 33.14
C GLU A 247 -18.36 8.91 31.77
N THR A 248 -18.40 9.68 30.69
CA THR A 248 -18.54 9.08 29.37
C THR A 248 -17.33 8.22 28.99
N ALA A 249 -17.59 7.07 28.37
CA ALA A 249 -16.54 6.14 27.95
C ALA A 249 -15.45 6.81 27.09
N ALA A 250 -15.81 7.76 26.22
CA ALA A 250 -14.85 8.49 25.39
C ALA A 250 -13.85 9.31 26.23
N ASN A 251 -14.32 10.08 27.21
CA ASN A 251 -13.48 10.87 28.11
C ASN A 251 -12.55 9.99 28.94
N LYS A 252 -13.12 8.93 29.50
CA LYS A 252 -12.36 7.93 30.25
C LYS A 252 -11.21 7.38 29.41
N ASN A 253 -11.51 6.91 28.20
CA ASN A 253 -10.51 6.32 27.31
C ASN A 253 -9.45 7.34 26.89
N VAL A 254 -9.82 8.59 26.57
CA VAL A 254 -8.87 9.65 26.21
C VAL A 254 -7.87 9.89 27.35
N LEU A 255 -8.35 10.10 28.57
CA LEU A 255 -7.47 10.37 29.72
C LEU A 255 -6.65 9.15 30.12
N ASP A 256 -7.21 7.94 30.04
CA ASP A 256 -6.48 6.70 30.33
C ASP A 256 -5.34 6.49 29.32
N LEU A 257 -5.57 6.75 28.03
CA LEU A 257 -4.54 6.66 26.98
C LEU A 257 -3.46 7.75 27.15
N MET A 258 -3.82 8.99 27.48
CA MET A 258 -2.85 10.05 27.79
C MET A 258 -1.99 9.67 29.00
N ASN A 259 -2.60 9.16 30.07
CA ASN A 259 -1.87 8.65 31.24
C ASN A 259 -1.00 7.44 30.89
N GLN A 260 -1.43 6.58 29.97
CA GLN A 260 -0.63 5.46 29.48
C GLN A 260 0.62 5.95 28.74
N ILE A 261 0.51 6.93 27.85
CA ILE A 261 1.66 7.56 27.19
C ILE A 261 2.62 8.12 28.24
N LYS A 262 2.08 8.91 29.17
CA LYS A 262 2.85 9.58 30.24
C LYS A 262 3.62 8.57 31.10
N THR A 263 2.95 7.52 31.55
CA THR A 263 3.54 6.56 32.51
C THR A 263 4.37 5.47 31.84
N GLU A 264 3.94 4.93 30.70
CA GLU A 264 4.60 3.80 30.06
C GLU A 264 5.67 4.18 29.06
N ILE A 265 5.66 5.38 28.50
CA ILE A 265 6.62 5.81 27.48
C ILE A 265 7.52 6.91 28.03
N ILE A 266 6.93 8.03 28.41
CA ILE A 266 7.67 9.23 28.82
C ILE A 266 8.40 9.00 30.15
N THR A 267 7.67 8.62 31.20
CA THR A 267 8.24 8.45 32.56
C THR A 267 9.20 7.27 32.65
N LYS A 268 8.93 6.18 31.92
CA LYS A 268 9.85 5.02 31.82
C LYS A 268 11.10 5.33 30.99
N GLY A 269 11.10 6.43 30.25
CA GLY A 269 12.23 6.87 29.46
C GLY A 269 12.52 5.94 28.29
N THR A 270 11.50 5.44 27.59
CA THR A 270 11.66 4.51 26.47
C THR A 270 11.76 5.20 25.10
N CYS A 271 11.65 6.52 25.05
CA CYS A 271 11.90 7.29 23.84
C CYS A 271 13.40 7.28 23.45
N PRO A 272 13.76 7.15 22.16
CA PRO A 272 12.89 7.17 20.97
C PRO A 272 12.35 5.80 20.54
N ASN A 273 12.72 4.70 21.22
CA ASN A 273 12.40 3.34 20.78
C ASN A 273 10.89 3.08 20.70
N ASP A 274 10.12 3.59 21.67
CA ASP A 274 8.68 3.38 21.74
C ASP A 274 7.85 4.46 21.01
N HIS A 275 8.45 5.31 20.15
CA HIS A 275 7.69 6.35 19.42
C HIS A 275 6.58 5.78 18.53
N LEU A 276 6.74 4.59 17.94
CA LEU A 276 5.67 3.93 17.18
C LEU A 276 4.52 3.46 18.07
N LYS A 277 4.80 3.04 19.30
CA LYS A 277 3.77 2.74 20.30
C LYS A 277 3.05 4.03 20.71
N PHE A 278 3.78 5.12 20.90
CA PHE A 278 3.20 6.44 21.15
C PHE A 278 2.26 6.83 19.99
N ARG A 279 2.73 6.78 18.75
CA ARG A 279 1.93 7.04 17.54
C ARG A 279 0.63 6.24 17.50
N SER A 280 0.67 4.96 17.87
CA SER A 280 -0.54 4.12 17.97
C SER A 280 -1.51 4.60 19.07
N LEU A 281 -1.00 5.00 20.24
CA LEU A 281 -1.83 5.55 21.33
C LEU A 281 -2.45 6.90 20.95
N VAL A 282 -1.72 7.78 20.26
CA VAL A 282 -2.26 9.05 19.74
C VAL A 282 -3.42 8.80 18.79
N ARG A 283 -3.32 7.81 17.89
CA ARG A 283 -4.44 7.43 17.02
C ARG A 283 -5.66 6.99 17.80
N GLN A 284 -5.48 6.16 18.82
CA GLN A 284 -6.59 5.71 19.67
C GLN A 284 -7.24 6.89 20.40
N ILE A 285 -6.45 7.86 20.88
CA ILE A 285 -6.98 9.10 21.47
C ILE A 285 -7.83 9.86 20.43
N VAL A 286 -7.31 10.08 19.22
CA VAL A 286 -8.04 10.77 18.16
C VAL A 286 -9.36 10.05 17.83
N SER A 287 -9.35 8.72 17.69
CA SER A 287 -10.57 7.94 17.45
C SER A 287 -11.61 8.12 18.58
N GLN A 288 -11.18 8.14 19.84
CA GLN A 288 -12.08 8.38 20.97
C GLN A 288 -12.62 9.81 20.99
N MET A 289 -11.82 10.80 20.57
CA MET A 289 -12.28 12.18 20.39
C MET A 289 -13.26 12.35 19.22
N THR A 290 -13.32 11.39 18.29
CA THR A 290 -14.26 11.38 17.16
C THR A 290 -15.63 10.84 17.55
N VAL A 291 -15.72 9.97 18.57
CA VAL A 291 -16.99 9.44 19.10
C VAL A 291 -18.02 10.54 19.38
N PRO A 292 -17.71 11.61 20.15
CA PRO A 292 -18.68 12.67 20.41
C PRO A 292 -19.03 13.52 19.18
N LEU A 293 -18.19 13.55 18.14
CA LEU A 293 -18.52 14.20 16.87
C LEU A 293 -19.60 13.40 16.13
N VAL A 294 -19.44 12.08 16.06
CA VAL A 294 -20.44 11.16 15.47
C VAL A 294 -21.75 11.21 16.24
N GLN A 295 -21.69 11.19 17.57
CA GLN A 295 -22.87 11.25 18.43
C GLN A 295 -23.66 12.56 18.23
N ASN A 296 -22.98 13.71 18.21
CA ASN A 296 -23.64 15.00 17.97
C ASN A 296 -24.16 15.13 16.53
N LEU A 297 -23.45 14.60 15.53
CA LEU A 297 -23.96 14.53 14.16
C LEU A 297 -25.31 13.81 14.09
N ILE A 298 -25.39 12.61 14.69
CA ILE A 298 -26.62 11.81 14.74
C ILE A 298 -27.73 12.55 15.49
N HIS A 299 -27.39 13.18 16.63
CA HIS A 299 -28.35 13.97 17.42
C HIS A 299 -28.95 15.13 16.60
N TYR A 300 -28.12 15.97 15.97
CA TYR A 300 -28.62 17.13 15.23
C TYR A 300 -29.31 16.75 13.92
N MET A 301 -28.96 15.61 13.35
CA MET A 301 -29.69 15.02 12.23
C MET A 301 -31.12 14.61 12.62
N SER A 302 -31.29 14.04 13.82
CA SER A 302 -32.59 13.67 14.41
C SER A 302 -33.42 14.91 14.79
N GLU A 303 -32.80 15.88 15.46
CA GLU A 303 -33.42 17.15 15.88
C GLU A 303 -33.69 18.10 14.71
N ARG A 304 -33.14 17.81 13.52
CA ARG A 304 -33.25 18.62 12.30
C ARG A 304 -32.73 20.05 12.47
N LYS A 305 -31.66 20.20 13.26
CA LYS A 305 -30.92 21.46 13.38
C LYS A 305 -29.85 21.48 12.30
N THR A 306 -30.18 22.04 11.14
CA THR A 306 -29.36 21.95 9.92
C THR A 306 -27.98 22.56 10.09
N ASP A 307 -27.87 23.70 10.76
CA ASP A 307 -26.62 24.43 10.82
C ASP A 307 -25.63 23.72 11.77
N LYS A 308 -26.13 23.18 12.90
CA LYS A 308 -25.33 22.30 13.77
C LYS A 308 -25.02 20.96 13.10
N LEU A 309 -25.96 20.38 12.36
CA LEU A 309 -25.74 19.16 11.58
C LEU A 309 -24.57 19.36 10.60
N GLU A 310 -24.58 20.46 9.85
CA GLU A 310 -23.53 20.82 8.89
C GLU A 310 -22.18 21.02 9.58
N LEU A 311 -22.13 21.75 10.71
CA LEU A 311 -20.91 21.92 11.50
C LEU A 311 -20.27 20.57 11.89
N TYR A 312 -21.06 19.65 12.45
CA TYR A 312 -20.54 18.35 12.85
C TYR A 312 -20.20 17.47 11.64
N ALA A 313 -20.86 17.65 10.50
CA ALA A 313 -20.48 16.99 9.25
C ALA A 313 -19.13 17.52 8.73
N LEU A 314 -18.88 18.82 8.81
CA LEU A 314 -17.59 19.44 8.44
C LEU A 314 -16.45 19.07 9.41
N ALA A 315 -16.75 18.81 10.68
CA ALA A 315 -15.77 18.31 11.65
C ALA A 315 -15.43 16.82 11.46
N LEU A 316 -16.37 16.02 10.92
CA LEU A 316 -16.23 14.57 10.79
C LEU A 316 -15.73 14.12 9.41
N THR A 317 -16.33 14.63 8.34
CA THR A 317 -16.09 14.16 6.97
C THR A 317 -14.63 14.26 6.52
N PRO A 318 -13.81 15.25 6.95
CA PRO A 318 -12.40 15.26 6.61
C PRO A 318 -11.64 14.02 7.07
N GLN A 319 -12.05 13.41 8.19
CA GLN A 319 -11.41 12.20 8.71
C GLN A 319 -11.66 10.99 7.80
N ILE A 320 -12.77 11.00 7.05
CA ILE A 320 -13.21 9.95 6.14
C ILE A 320 -12.55 10.07 4.76
N SER A 321 -12.22 11.29 4.33
CA SER A 321 -11.63 11.56 3.01
C SER A 321 -10.36 10.74 2.71
N SER A 322 -9.62 10.37 3.77
CA SER A 322 -8.35 9.65 3.67
C SER A 322 -8.48 8.13 3.55
N CYS A 323 -9.70 7.59 3.64
CA CYS A 323 -9.94 6.15 3.68
C CYS A 323 -11.10 5.70 2.78
N ASP A 324 -12.10 6.53 2.49
CA ASP A 324 -13.27 6.17 1.66
C ASP A 324 -13.80 7.43 0.98
N THR A 325 -13.36 7.67 -0.26
CA THR A 325 -13.77 8.85 -1.04
C THR A 325 -15.25 8.83 -1.37
N ALA A 326 -15.83 7.66 -1.67
CA ALA A 326 -17.24 7.54 -1.97
C ALA A 326 -18.11 7.80 -0.72
N GLY A 327 -17.62 7.45 0.47
CA GLY A 327 -18.28 7.73 1.75
C GLY A 327 -18.22 9.21 2.09
N TYR A 328 -17.06 9.80 1.89
CA TYR A 328 -16.83 11.23 2.00
C TYR A 328 -17.74 12.04 1.08
N ASP A 329 -17.77 11.76 -0.23
CA ASP A 329 -18.63 12.46 -1.19
C ASP A 329 -20.12 12.27 -0.85
N PHE A 330 -20.54 11.06 -0.48
CA PHE A 330 -21.93 10.82 -0.09
C PHE A 330 -22.35 11.67 1.12
N LEU A 331 -21.52 11.73 2.16
CA LEU A 331 -21.84 12.49 3.37
C LEU A 331 -21.80 14.01 3.10
N LEU A 332 -20.83 14.50 2.32
CA LEU A 332 -20.80 15.90 1.89
C LEU A 332 -22.06 16.26 1.11
N ASP A 333 -22.41 15.48 0.09
CA ASP A 333 -23.59 15.74 -0.74
C ASP A 333 -24.88 15.72 0.08
N LYS A 334 -24.99 14.86 1.11
CA LYS A 334 -26.21 14.72 1.91
C LYS A 334 -26.33 15.69 3.08
N LEU A 335 -25.21 16.12 3.66
CA LEU A 335 -25.18 16.82 4.94
C LEU A 335 -24.58 18.23 4.88
N VAL A 336 -23.90 18.60 3.80
CA VAL A 336 -23.21 19.89 3.65
C VAL A 336 -23.66 20.59 2.37
N LEU A 337 -23.41 20.00 1.21
CA LEU A 337 -23.56 20.68 -0.09
C LEU A 337 -25.03 20.84 -0.53
N ASN A 338 -25.94 20.06 0.04
CA ASN A 338 -27.38 20.17 -0.24
C ASN A 338 -28.15 20.32 1.07
N THR A 339 -29.34 20.91 0.98
CA THR A 339 -30.28 20.95 2.09
C THR A 339 -30.60 19.54 2.57
N TYR A 340 -30.36 19.26 3.85
CA TYR A 340 -30.62 17.96 4.45
C TYR A 340 -32.09 17.53 4.27
N ASP A 341 -32.27 16.33 3.72
CA ASP A 341 -33.58 15.69 3.58
C ASP A 341 -33.77 14.65 4.71
N PRO A 342 -34.71 14.86 5.65
CA PRO A 342 -34.99 13.92 6.74
C PRO A 342 -35.38 12.51 6.28
N SER A 343 -35.83 12.33 5.02
CA SER A 343 -36.10 11.00 4.47
C SER A 343 -34.82 10.17 4.26
N SER A 344 -33.66 10.82 4.20
CA SER A 344 -32.34 10.17 4.04
C SER A 344 -31.70 9.74 5.36
N PHE A 345 -32.34 9.99 6.52
CA PHE A 345 -31.81 9.67 7.84
C PHE A 345 -31.28 8.23 7.94
N ALA A 346 -32.09 7.25 7.52
CA ALA A 346 -31.72 5.84 7.60
C ALA A 346 -30.50 5.50 6.71
N ASP A 347 -30.50 6.01 5.47
CA ASP A 347 -29.41 5.79 4.52
C ASP A 347 -28.09 6.43 5.01
N VAL A 348 -28.18 7.62 5.62
CA VAL A 348 -27.02 8.31 6.21
C VAL A 348 -26.49 7.53 7.41
N ILE A 349 -27.36 7.04 8.30
CA ILE A 349 -26.95 6.22 9.45
C ILE A 349 -26.26 4.93 8.99
N GLU A 350 -26.85 4.21 8.03
CA GLU A 350 -26.25 2.98 7.48
C GLU A 350 -24.88 3.27 6.88
N ARG A 351 -24.76 4.34 6.07
CA ARG A 351 -23.49 4.71 5.45
C ARG A 351 -22.46 5.14 6.49
N LEU A 352 -22.84 5.94 7.47
CA LEU A 352 -21.98 6.44 8.54
C LEU A 352 -21.44 5.29 9.40
N GLN A 353 -22.31 4.34 9.79
CA GLN A 353 -21.89 3.16 10.55
C GLN A 353 -20.88 2.32 9.76
N GLY A 354 -21.09 2.14 8.44
CA GLY A 354 -20.12 1.48 7.54
C GLY A 354 -18.73 2.12 7.51
N LEU A 355 -18.59 3.37 7.97
CA LEU A 355 -17.33 4.13 7.99
C LEU A 355 -16.64 4.12 9.35
N TYR A 356 -17.19 3.46 10.37
CA TYR A 356 -16.60 3.41 11.71
C TYR A 356 -15.19 2.81 11.73
N SER A 357 -14.93 1.79 10.91
CA SER A 357 -13.58 1.21 10.77
C SER A 357 -12.55 2.21 10.25
N CYS A 358 -12.96 3.16 9.42
CA CYS A 358 -12.09 4.24 8.97
C CYS A 358 -11.82 5.26 10.07
N LEU A 359 -12.84 5.61 10.85
CA LEU A 359 -12.73 6.54 11.98
C LEU A 359 -11.98 5.91 13.18
N GLY A 360 -11.73 4.60 13.13
CA GLY A 360 -11.08 3.84 14.21
C GLY A 360 -11.96 3.66 15.44
N ILE A 361 -13.28 3.68 15.26
CA ILE A 361 -14.27 3.48 16.32
C ILE A 361 -15.13 2.25 16.03
N THR A 362 -15.91 1.83 17.02
CA THR A 362 -16.83 0.69 16.94
C THR A 362 -18.26 1.12 17.25
N CYS A 363 -19.22 0.26 16.92
CA CYS A 363 -20.61 0.41 17.34
C CYS A 363 -20.74 0.51 18.87
N ALA A 364 -19.87 -0.20 19.60
CA ALA A 364 -19.83 -0.16 21.06
C ALA A 364 -19.34 1.19 21.61
N ASP A 365 -18.45 1.88 20.92
CA ASP A 365 -18.00 3.21 21.32
C ASP A 365 -19.14 4.24 21.19
N VAL A 366 -19.88 4.20 20.06
CA VAL A 366 -20.95 5.17 19.78
C VAL A 366 -22.19 4.97 20.64
N GLY A 367 -22.67 3.73 20.80
CA GLY A 367 -23.87 3.41 21.60
C GLY A 367 -25.20 3.52 20.87
N ALA A 368 -26.28 3.65 21.63
CA ALA A 368 -27.66 3.69 21.13
C ALA A 368 -28.28 5.06 21.42
N TYR A 369 -28.68 5.79 20.38
CA TYR A 369 -29.28 7.12 20.52
C TYR A 369 -30.75 7.01 20.93
N GLN A 370 -31.10 7.64 22.06
CA GLN A 370 -32.47 7.65 22.62
C GLN A 370 -33.13 6.25 22.68
N THR A 371 -32.32 5.19 22.80
CA THR A 371 -32.63 3.74 22.81
C THR A 371 -33.48 3.16 21.65
N ASP A 372 -34.33 3.94 20.99
CA ASP A 372 -35.33 3.48 20.02
C ASP A 372 -35.22 4.16 18.64
N GLU A 373 -34.55 5.31 18.52
CA GLU A 373 -34.44 6.07 17.25
C GLU A 373 -33.25 5.61 16.40
N VAL A 374 -32.09 5.40 17.03
CA VAL A 374 -30.95 4.70 16.42
C VAL A 374 -30.43 3.65 17.38
N ALA A 375 -30.78 2.39 17.11
CA ALA A 375 -30.26 1.27 17.88
C ALA A 375 -28.73 1.16 17.75
N GLN A 376 -28.08 0.62 18.78
CA GLN A 376 -26.66 0.29 18.70
C GLN A 376 -26.45 -0.68 17.54
N CYS A 377 -25.55 -0.32 16.61
CA CYS A 377 -25.20 -1.20 15.50
C CYS A 377 -24.37 -2.40 15.96
N ASN A 378 -24.11 -3.32 15.02
CA ASN A 378 -23.30 -4.50 15.27
C ASN A 378 -22.08 -4.47 14.34
N ASP A 379 -20.88 -4.40 14.90
CA ASP A 379 -19.63 -4.32 14.14
C ASP A 379 -19.45 -5.50 13.17
N ALA A 380 -19.97 -6.69 13.48
CA ALA A 380 -19.92 -7.83 12.57
C ALA A 380 -20.89 -7.71 11.39
N GLN A 381 -22.02 -7.01 11.56
CA GLN A 381 -22.96 -6.73 10.47
C GLN A 381 -22.46 -5.56 9.61
N VAL A 382 -21.86 -4.56 10.25
CA VAL A 382 -21.36 -3.33 9.62
C VAL A 382 -20.06 -3.57 8.84
N ASN A 383 -19.13 -4.35 9.39
CA ASN A 383 -17.84 -4.67 8.75
C ASN A 383 -17.82 -6.05 8.06
N GLY A 384 -18.98 -6.74 8.01
CA GLY A 384 -19.12 -8.11 7.53
C GLY A 384 -19.08 -8.27 6.01
N LYS A 385 -18.26 -7.48 5.29
CA LYS A 385 -18.04 -7.73 3.86
C LYS A 385 -17.43 -9.11 3.70
N THR A 386 -18.16 -10.02 3.05
CA THR A 386 -17.66 -11.33 2.63
C THR A 386 -17.07 -11.29 1.22
N GLU A 387 -17.15 -10.13 0.57
CA GLU A 387 -16.77 -9.93 -0.83
C GLU A 387 -15.88 -8.70 -1.01
N LEU A 388 -14.95 -8.78 -1.96
CA LEU A 388 -14.14 -7.66 -2.46
C LEU A 388 -14.42 -7.48 -3.95
N ALA A 389 -15.11 -6.40 -4.34
CA ALA A 389 -15.51 -6.14 -5.73
C ALA A 389 -16.08 -7.38 -6.47
N GLY A 390 -17.01 -8.09 -5.82
CA GLY A 390 -17.67 -9.28 -6.36
C GLY A 390 -16.93 -10.61 -6.14
N TYR A 391 -15.68 -10.57 -5.67
CA TYR A 391 -14.94 -11.78 -5.29
C TYR A 391 -15.40 -12.32 -3.93
N ASP A 392 -15.98 -13.51 -3.91
CA ASP A 392 -16.38 -14.23 -2.70
C ASP A 392 -15.15 -14.78 -1.97
N LEU A 393 -14.83 -14.23 -0.80
CA LEU A 393 -13.76 -14.75 0.05
C LEU A 393 -14.13 -16.16 0.53
N ALA A 394 -13.21 -17.11 0.46
CA ALA A 394 -13.45 -18.56 0.64
C ALA A 394 -13.89 -19.01 2.06
N GLY A 395 -14.37 -18.10 2.89
CA GLY A 395 -14.85 -18.32 4.25
C GLY A 395 -13.83 -17.99 5.35
N SER A 396 -12.68 -17.43 4.97
CA SER A 396 -11.61 -17.03 5.89
C SER A 396 -11.27 -15.54 5.72
N TYR A 397 -12.27 -14.67 5.90
CA TYR A 397 -12.01 -13.24 6.07
C TYR A 397 -11.32 -13.00 7.43
N THR A 398 -10.08 -13.48 7.50
CA THR A 398 -9.19 -13.39 8.65
C THR A 398 -8.80 -11.94 8.87
N ASP A 399 -8.25 -11.67 10.04
CA ASP A 399 -7.69 -10.35 10.34
C ASP A 399 -6.53 -10.00 9.40
N ASP A 400 -5.85 -10.99 8.82
CA ASP A 400 -4.74 -10.75 7.88
C ASP A 400 -5.24 -10.34 6.50
N VAL A 401 -6.30 -10.97 5.99
CA VAL A 401 -6.95 -10.57 4.72
C VAL A 401 -7.53 -9.16 4.85
N LYS A 402 -8.17 -8.85 5.99
CA LYS A 402 -8.64 -7.49 6.30
C LYS A 402 -7.49 -6.48 6.25
N LYS A 403 -6.40 -6.74 6.96
CA LYS A 403 -5.24 -5.83 6.99
C LYS A 403 -4.62 -5.64 5.61
N ALA A 404 -4.49 -6.72 4.83
CA ALA A 404 -3.98 -6.67 3.46
C ALA A 404 -4.87 -5.79 2.57
N ALA A 405 -6.19 -5.91 2.69
CA ALA A 405 -7.13 -5.10 1.92
C ALA A 405 -7.04 -3.60 2.24
N LEU A 406 -6.57 -3.21 3.44
CA LEU A 406 -6.51 -1.81 3.90
C LEU A 406 -5.28 -1.04 3.39
N PHE A 407 -4.34 -1.68 2.69
CA PHE A 407 -3.21 -0.96 2.08
C PHE A 407 -3.65 0.05 1.01
N ASP A 408 -4.81 -0.15 0.38
CA ASP A 408 -5.40 0.81 -0.55
C ASP A 408 -5.72 2.16 0.13
N ARG A 409 -6.14 2.12 1.39
CA ARG A 409 -6.41 3.32 2.21
C ARG A 409 -5.13 4.07 2.55
N ASP A 410 -4.02 3.39 2.74
CA ASP A 410 -2.73 4.05 2.97
C ASP A 410 -2.21 4.75 1.72
N LEU A 411 -2.36 4.12 0.56
CA LEU A 411 -2.09 4.77 -0.73
C LEU A 411 -2.99 6.00 -0.94
N LEU A 412 -4.26 5.95 -0.53
CA LEU A 412 -5.19 7.09 -0.57
C LEU A 412 -4.77 8.21 0.36
N ARG A 413 -4.44 7.89 1.61
CA ARG A 413 -3.98 8.87 2.58
C ARG A 413 -2.68 9.55 2.12
N MET A 414 -1.73 8.79 1.60
CA MET A 414 -0.50 9.34 1.01
C MET A 414 -0.83 10.34 -0.10
N LYS A 415 -1.69 9.97 -1.05
CA LYS A 415 -2.10 10.84 -2.16
C LYS A 415 -2.71 12.15 -1.66
N ASN A 416 -3.63 12.08 -0.70
CA ASN A 416 -4.31 13.26 -0.16
C ASN A 416 -3.33 14.22 0.54
N LEU A 417 -2.38 13.67 1.32
CA LEU A 417 -1.32 14.46 1.96
C LEU A 417 -0.44 15.14 0.91
N MET A 418 -0.06 14.41 -0.14
CA MET A 418 0.77 14.95 -1.21
C MET A 418 0.08 16.05 -2.02
N SER A 419 -1.25 16.00 -2.19
CA SER A 419 -1.97 17.07 -2.89
C SER A 419 -1.96 18.43 -2.18
N VAL A 420 -1.65 18.46 -0.88
CA VAL A 420 -1.52 19.70 -0.09
C VAL A 420 -0.08 19.95 0.38
N ASP A 421 0.89 19.40 -0.37
CA ASP A 421 2.33 19.52 -0.15
C ASP A 421 2.84 18.94 1.20
N ALA A 422 2.10 17.99 1.79
CA ALA A 422 2.44 17.37 3.08
C ALA A 422 3.27 16.08 2.93
N LEU A 423 4.39 16.15 2.20
CA LEU A 423 5.21 14.99 1.85
C LEU A 423 5.79 14.24 3.06
N ARG A 424 6.08 14.95 4.15
CA ARG A 424 6.55 14.32 5.40
C ARG A 424 5.51 13.35 5.96
N GLY A 425 4.24 13.75 5.96
CA GLY A 425 3.14 12.91 6.43
C GLY A 425 2.92 11.73 5.48
N ALA A 426 2.99 11.96 4.16
CA ALA A 426 2.90 10.89 3.18
C ALA A 426 4.02 9.85 3.37
N LYS A 427 5.25 10.30 3.63
CA LYS A 427 6.36 9.38 3.93
C LYS A 427 6.13 8.61 5.24
N ASP A 428 5.62 9.25 6.29
CA ASP A 428 5.31 8.56 7.54
C ASP A 428 4.23 7.48 7.36
N VAL A 429 3.22 7.73 6.50
CA VAL A 429 2.23 6.71 6.13
C VAL A 429 2.89 5.56 5.35
N TYR A 430 3.76 5.85 4.39
CA TYR A 430 4.50 4.81 3.66
C TYR A 430 5.37 3.93 4.58
N ASP A 431 6.13 4.55 5.47
CA ASP A 431 7.08 3.87 6.35
C ASP A 431 6.38 3.05 7.44
N HIS A 432 5.26 3.56 7.99
CA HIS A 432 4.68 3.05 9.24
C HIS A 432 3.19 2.69 9.17
N GLY A 433 2.56 2.84 8.00
CA GLY A 433 1.13 2.60 7.77
C GLY A 433 0.22 3.57 8.53
N PHE A 434 -1.03 3.72 8.09
CA PHE A 434 -2.09 4.41 8.84
C PHE A 434 -3.29 3.52 9.11
N ASN A 435 -3.85 3.00 8.04
CA ASN A 435 -5.06 2.22 7.98
C ASN A 435 -4.79 0.71 7.95
N SER A 436 -3.56 0.26 7.66
CA SER A 436 -3.17 -1.16 7.71
C SER A 436 -2.51 -1.52 9.05
N PRO A 437 -3.27 -1.86 10.12
CA PRO A 437 -2.68 -2.10 11.44
C PRO A 437 -1.74 -3.32 11.43
N GLY A 438 -0.50 -3.12 11.86
CA GLY A 438 0.51 -4.18 11.95
C GLY A 438 1.37 -4.38 10.70
N GLY A 439 1.24 -3.52 9.68
CA GLY A 439 2.09 -3.51 8.49
C GLY A 439 2.23 -2.11 7.88
N SER A 440 3.21 -1.93 6.98
CA SER A 440 3.39 -0.71 6.18
C SER A 440 3.81 -1.05 4.76
N LEU A 441 3.65 -0.10 3.83
CA LEU A 441 4.00 -0.30 2.43
C LEU A 441 5.51 -0.57 2.28
N SER A 442 6.36 0.11 3.07
CA SER A 442 7.81 -0.15 3.07
C SER A 442 8.16 -1.56 3.54
N GLN A 443 7.45 -2.08 4.54
CA GLN A 443 7.70 -3.42 5.11
C GLN A 443 7.43 -4.55 4.11
N LEU A 444 6.54 -4.34 3.14
CA LEU A 444 6.34 -5.30 2.04
C LEU A 444 7.63 -5.55 1.24
N SER A 445 8.58 -4.61 1.26
CA SER A 445 9.88 -4.73 0.58
C SER A 445 11.05 -4.96 1.53
N ILE A 446 11.18 -4.22 2.65
CA ILE A 446 12.33 -4.30 3.59
C ILE A 446 12.51 -5.70 4.23
N GLY A 447 11.44 -6.51 4.30
CA GLY A 447 11.49 -7.89 4.82
C GLY A 447 11.46 -9.01 3.76
N SER A 448 11.31 -8.65 2.49
CA SER A 448 10.93 -9.57 1.41
C SER A 448 11.92 -10.72 1.21
N LEU A 449 13.23 -10.52 1.41
CA LEU A 449 14.20 -11.62 1.28
C LEU A 449 13.93 -12.77 2.27
N SER A 450 13.36 -12.48 3.44
CA SER A 450 13.08 -13.52 4.44
C SER A 450 11.86 -14.37 4.09
N THR A 451 10.91 -13.83 3.32
CA THR A 451 9.62 -14.45 3.00
C THR A 451 9.51 -14.92 1.56
N MET A 452 10.18 -14.23 0.63
CA MET A 452 10.08 -14.39 -0.83
C MET A 452 11.37 -14.94 -1.46
N LYS A 453 12.37 -15.40 -0.70
CA LYS A 453 13.65 -15.89 -1.28
C LYS A 453 13.49 -16.97 -2.35
N ASP A 454 12.43 -17.78 -2.27
CA ASP A 454 12.13 -18.87 -3.19
C ASP A 454 11.02 -18.51 -4.20
N ASP A 455 10.64 -17.23 -4.27
CA ASP A 455 9.60 -16.74 -5.18
C ASP A 455 10.21 -16.41 -6.54
N ALA A 456 9.70 -17.07 -7.58
CA ALA A 456 10.26 -16.88 -8.92
C ALA A 456 10.15 -15.41 -9.41
N TRP A 457 9.04 -14.73 -9.15
CA TRP A 457 8.84 -13.36 -9.64
C TRP A 457 9.66 -12.34 -8.87
N TYR A 458 9.69 -12.44 -7.54
CA TYR A 458 10.56 -11.60 -6.71
C TYR A 458 12.03 -11.70 -7.14
N ASN A 459 12.53 -12.90 -7.44
CA ASN A 459 13.90 -13.10 -7.88
C ASN A 459 14.17 -12.63 -9.32
N VAL A 460 13.18 -12.69 -10.21
CA VAL A 460 13.27 -12.05 -11.53
C VAL A 460 13.42 -10.52 -11.39
N TYR A 461 12.69 -9.90 -10.46
CA TYR A 461 12.85 -8.47 -10.16
C TYR A 461 14.21 -8.17 -9.52
N ARG A 462 14.65 -8.94 -8.52
CA ARG A 462 15.99 -8.78 -7.93
C ARG A 462 17.09 -8.87 -8.98
N TYR A 463 17.01 -9.84 -9.90
CA TYR A 463 17.97 -9.95 -11.00
C TYR A 463 18.01 -8.68 -11.84
N ALA A 464 16.84 -8.21 -12.30
CA ALA A 464 16.74 -7.04 -13.15
C ALA A 464 17.27 -5.77 -12.46
N PHE A 465 16.89 -5.51 -11.20
CA PHE A 465 17.39 -4.35 -10.46
C PHE A 465 18.88 -4.45 -10.13
N GLY A 466 19.41 -5.65 -9.88
CA GLY A 466 20.85 -5.85 -9.69
C GLY A 466 21.63 -5.63 -10.99
N TYR A 467 21.04 -5.99 -12.13
CA TYR A 467 21.58 -5.67 -13.45
C TYR A 467 21.61 -4.16 -13.70
N ILE A 468 20.57 -3.43 -13.27
CA ILE A 468 20.51 -1.97 -13.34
C ILE A 468 21.61 -1.33 -12.48
N GLY A 469 21.75 -1.76 -11.22
CA GLY A 469 22.80 -1.25 -10.34
C GLY A 469 24.20 -1.48 -10.92
N THR A 470 24.49 -2.69 -11.39
CA THR A 470 25.82 -3.03 -11.92
C THR A 470 26.14 -2.39 -13.28
N ASN A 471 25.22 -2.42 -14.24
CA ASN A 471 25.47 -1.95 -15.62
C ASN A 471 25.03 -0.50 -15.87
N GLY A 472 24.08 0.02 -15.09
CA GLY A 472 23.60 1.40 -15.17
C GLY A 472 24.34 2.34 -14.23
N GLU A 473 24.66 1.89 -13.00
CA GLU A 473 25.19 2.75 -11.92
C GLU A 473 26.63 2.39 -11.53
N GLY A 474 27.12 1.21 -11.90
CA GLY A 474 28.48 0.74 -11.58
C GLY A 474 28.63 0.22 -10.15
N GLU A 475 27.51 -0.19 -9.54
CA GLU A 475 27.43 -0.68 -8.16
C GLU A 475 27.96 -2.11 -8.00
N THR A 476 28.12 -2.55 -6.74
CA THR A 476 28.56 -3.92 -6.48
C THR A 476 27.44 -4.93 -6.72
N ALA A 477 27.82 -6.18 -7.04
CA ALA A 477 26.84 -7.23 -7.30
C ALA A 477 25.95 -7.46 -6.07
N GLY A 478 24.63 -7.38 -6.26
CA GLY A 478 23.64 -7.50 -5.19
C GLY A 478 23.16 -6.17 -4.61
N GLU A 479 23.62 -5.03 -5.15
CA GLU A 479 23.18 -3.69 -4.76
C GLU A 479 22.40 -2.99 -5.90
N PHE A 480 21.51 -2.08 -5.50
CA PHE A 480 20.78 -1.15 -6.35
C PHE A 480 20.63 0.17 -5.57
N ASP A 481 21.16 1.27 -6.10
CA ASP A 481 21.30 2.57 -5.42
C ASP A 481 21.83 2.48 -3.98
N ASP A 482 23.07 1.98 -3.83
CA ASP A 482 23.78 1.84 -2.55
C ASP A 482 23.03 1.00 -1.47
N LYS A 483 21.97 0.27 -1.85
CA LYS A 483 21.09 -0.52 -0.98
C LYS A 483 21.01 -1.99 -1.46
N PRO A 484 20.68 -2.94 -0.56
CA PRO A 484 20.47 -4.34 -0.98
C PRO A 484 19.39 -4.44 -2.06
N VAL A 485 19.68 -5.15 -3.16
CA VAL A 485 18.71 -5.33 -4.26
C VAL A 485 17.40 -6.04 -3.82
N ALA A 486 17.45 -6.77 -2.71
CA ALA A 486 16.28 -7.36 -2.08
C ALA A 486 15.17 -6.34 -1.74
N GLN A 487 15.54 -5.10 -1.41
CA GLN A 487 14.60 -4.03 -1.08
C GLN A 487 14.37 -3.06 -2.24
N TYR A 488 14.49 -3.53 -3.50
CA TYR A 488 14.41 -2.68 -4.70
C TYR A 488 13.18 -1.77 -4.72
N ALA A 489 12.01 -2.27 -4.31
CA ALA A 489 10.77 -1.52 -4.32
C ALA A 489 10.81 -0.38 -3.30
N ASP A 490 11.33 -0.63 -2.09
CA ASP A 490 11.55 0.41 -1.09
C ASP A 490 12.59 1.44 -1.52
N THR A 491 13.65 1.02 -2.19
CA THR A 491 14.62 1.93 -2.78
C THR A 491 13.94 2.88 -3.76
N VAL A 492 13.22 2.38 -4.77
CA VAL A 492 12.52 3.20 -5.78
C VAL A 492 11.57 4.22 -5.15
N VAL A 493 10.77 3.80 -4.16
CA VAL A 493 9.80 4.70 -3.52
C VAL A 493 10.49 5.78 -2.67
N ASN A 494 11.54 5.43 -1.93
CA ASN A 494 12.28 6.42 -1.15
C ASN A 494 13.01 7.43 -2.04
N ASP A 495 13.56 7.00 -3.18
CA ASP A 495 14.25 7.90 -4.11
C ASP A 495 13.26 8.92 -4.68
N LEU A 496 12.02 8.52 -4.95
CA LEU A 496 10.94 9.43 -5.32
C LEU A 496 10.65 10.48 -4.23
N PHE A 497 10.55 10.05 -2.97
CA PHE A 497 10.39 10.99 -1.85
C PHE A 497 11.56 11.98 -1.73
N GLU A 498 12.80 11.55 -2.04
CA GLU A 498 13.97 12.42 -2.05
C GLU A 498 13.96 13.44 -3.21
N LEU A 499 13.39 13.05 -4.36
CA LEU A 499 13.24 13.95 -5.50
C LEU A 499 12.25 15.09 -5.24
N ASN A 500 11.31 14.92 -4.29
CA ASN A 500 10.37 15.96 -3.85
C ASN A 500 9.57 16.54 -5.05
N ARG A 501 9.17 15.65 -5.98
CA ARG A 501 8.51 16.01 -7.24
C ARG A 501 7.33 15.08 -7.50
N GLU A 502 6.17 15.69 -7.68
CA GLU A 502 4.97 15.13 -8.30
C GLU A 502 4.59 13.69 -7.90
N GLY A 503 3.76 13.50 -6.87
CA GLY A 503 2.64 12.53 -6.80
C GLY A 503 2.81 11.04 -7.18
N ILE A 504 3.98 10.60 -7.63
CA ILE A 504 4.27 9.31 -8.27
C ILE A 504 4.62 8.25 -7.23
N GLU A 505 5.05 8.67 -6.03
CA GLU A 505 5.34 7.85 -4.86
C GLU A 505 4.23 6.83 -4.57
N THR A 506 2.96 7.28 -4.67
CA THR A 506 1.79 6.42 -4.46
C THR A 506 1.64 5.37 -5.55
N GLU A 507 1.83 5.74 -6.83
CA GLU A 507 1.79 4.79 -7.94
C GLU A 507 2.98 3.81 -7.84
N ALA A 508 4.16 4.28 -7.44
CA ALA A 508 5.34 3.44 -7.24
C ALA A 508 5.13 2.41 -6.13
N ALA A 509 4.63 2.82 -4.97
CA ALA A 509 4.30 1.89 -3.88
C ALA A 509 3.23 0.87 -4.31
N SER A 510 2.26 1.28 -5.14
CA SER A 510 1.25 0.37 -5.69
C SER A 510 1.86 -0.68 -6.64
N VAL A 511 2.60 -0.26 -7.66
CA VAL A 511 3.09 -1.16 -8.72
C VAL A 511 4.36 -1.94 -8.34
N MET A 512 5.10 -1.50 -7.31
CA MET A 512 6.33 -2.17 -6.86
C MET A 512 6.11 -2.99 -5.59
N ASN A 513 5.45 -2.43 -4.57
CA ASN A 513 5.30 -3.09 -3.27
C ASN A 513 4.03 -3.94 -3.25
N VAL A 514 2.87 -3.34 -3.52
CA VAL A 514 1.56 -4.03 -3.43
C VAL A 514 1.41 -5.10 -4.52
N TRP A 515 1.88 -4.82 -5.74
CA TRP A 515 1.86 -5.80 -6.84
C TRP A 515 2.69 -7.03 -6.49
N MET A 516 3.91 -6.86 -5.99
CA MET A 516 4.78 -7.97 -5.59
C MET A 516 4.19 -8.76 -4.41
N ALA A 517 3.55 -8.08 -3.44
CA ALA A 517 2.85 -8.75 -2.35
C ALA A 517 1.69 -9.63 -2.84
N SER A 518 0.89 -9.14 -3.80
CA SER A 518 -0.19 -9.94 -4.41
C SER A 518 0.37 -11.16 -5.15
N VAL A 519 1.43 -10.98 -5.95
CA VAL A 519 2.11 -12.08 -6.67
C VAL A 519 2.70 -13.10 -5.70
N HIS A 520 3.34 -12.66 -4.61
CA HIS A 520 3.88 -13.54 -3.56
C HIS A 520 2.79 -14.49 -3.02
N HIS A 521 1.61 -13.96 -2.70
CA HIS A 521 0.53 -14.77 -2.16
C HIS A 521 -0.04 -15.77 -3.20
N LEU A 522 -0.05 -15.44 -4.50
CA LEU A 522 -0.35 -16.43 -5.54
C LEU A 522 0.71 -17.56 -5.58
N GLN A 523 1.98 -17.23 -5.39
CA GLN A 523 3.06 -18.22 -5.34
C GLN A 523 3.01 -19.08 -4.07
N GLU A 524 2.67 -18.50 -2.93
CA GLU A 524 2.41 -19.25 -1.69
C GLU A 524 1.21 -20.19 -1.81
N ALA A 525 0.14 -19.78 -2.49
CA ALA A 525 -0.99 -20.66 -2.80
C ALA A 525 -0.52 -21.85 -3.67
N ALA A 526 0.32 -21.60 -4.67
CA ALA A 526 0.89 -22.66 -5.50
C ALA A 526 1.80 -23.61 -4.69
N LYS A 527 2.67 -23.08 -3.81
CA LYS A 527 3.50 -23.89 -2.90
C LYS A 527 2.65 -24.71 -1.94
N ALA A 528 1.57 -24.16 -1.41
CA ALA A 528 0.62 -24.88 -0.56
C ALA A 528 -0.01 -26.06 -1.31
N CYS A 529 -0.45 -25.86 -2.56
CA CYS A 529 -0.96 -26.95 -3.39
C CYS A 529 0.14 -28.00 -3.67
N LYS A 530 1.37 -27.60 -4.02
CA LYS A 530 2.51 -28.51 -4.19
C LYS A 530 2.77 -29.36 -2.96
N GLY A 531 2.57 -28.80 -1.77
CA GLY A 531 2.69 -29.48 -0.48
C GLY A 531 1.45 -30.28 -0.04
N GLY A 532 0.37 -30.31 -0.83
CA GLY A 532 -0.90 -30.97 -0.47
C GLY A 532 -1.70 -30.26 0.62
N LYS A 533 -1.41 -28.98 0.92
CA LYS A 533 -2.05 -28.19 1.98
C LYS A 533 -3.21 -27.35 1.43
N VAL A 534 -4.30 -27.99 1.05
CA VAL A 534 -5.45 -27.34 0.38
C VAL A 534 -6.10 -26.22 1.21
N VAL A 535 -6.13 -26.32 2.54
CA VAL A 535 -6.69 -25.26 3.41
C VAL A 535 -5.89 -23.96 3.29
N ASP A 536 -4.56 -24.07 3.20
CA ASP A 536 -3.67 -22.91 3.11
C ASP A 536 -3.83 -22.21 1.74
N VAL A 537 -4.26 -22.93 0.70
CA VAL A 537 -4.49 -22.37 -0.65
C VAL A 537 -5.53 -21.25 -0.61
N GLY A 538 -6.72 -21.50 -0.03
CA GLY A 538 -7.80 -20.51 -0.01
C GLY A 538 -7.40 -19.21 0.69
N GLY A 539 -6.75 -19.32 1.85
CA GLY A 539 -6.28 -18.13 2.59
C GLY A 539 -5.23 -17.31 1.82
N GLN A 540 -4.36 -17.97 1.04
CA GLN A 540 -3.37 -17.28 0.21
C GLN A 540 -4.00 -16.61 -1.02
N LEU A 541 -5.02 -17.22 -1.64
CA LEU A 541 -5.80 -16.60 -2.72
C LEU A 541 -6.56 -15.36 -2.21
N ASP A 542 -7.18 -15.46 -1.05
CA ASP A 542 -7.87 -14.33 -0.41
C ASP A 542 -6.89 -13.18 -0.10
N LEU A 543 -5.66 -13.48 0.34
CA LEU A 543 -4.61 -12.47 0.53
C LEU A 543 -4.18 -11.83 -0.79
N ALA A 544 -3.96 -12.62 -1.84
CA ALA A 544 -3.62 -12.10 -3.16
C ALA A 544 -4.72 -11.16 -3.70
N ALA A 545 -5.98 -11.56 -3.58
CA ALA A 545 -7.15 -10.77 -3.94
C ALA A 545 -7.25 -9.49 -3.10
N ALA A 546 -6.99 -9.55 -1.80
CA ALA A 546 -7.01 -8.39 -0.91
C ALA A 546 -6.01 -7.30 -1.32
N TYR A 547 -4.76 -7.67 -1.64
CA TYR A 547 -3.76 -6.72 -2.14
C TYR A 547 -4.11 -6.14 -3.53
N TRP A 548 -4.73 -6.94 -4.40
CA TRP A 548 -5.13 -6.49 -5.73
C TRP A 548 -6.34 -5.55 -5.71
N ILE A 549 -7.42 -5.99 -5.05
CA ILE A 549 -8.74 -5.36 -5.08
C ILE A 549 -8.83 -4.18 -4.10
N GLY A 550 -8.34 -4.34 -2.88
CA GLY A 550 -8.44 -3.34 -1.83
C GLY A 550 -9.82 -3.26 -1.17
N SER A 551 -9.87 -2.61 0.00
CA SER A 551 -11.03 -2.59 0.90
C SER A 551 -12.20 -1.71 0.43
N ASN A 552 -11.91 -0.71 -0.42
CA ASN A 552 -12.89 0.29 -0.85
C ASN A 552 -13.36 0.13 -2.29
N GLN A 553 -12.87 -0.89 -3.00
CA GLN A 553 -13.21 -1.09 -4.40
C GLN A 553 -14.61 -1.68 -4.57
N ARG A 554 -15.28 -1.22 -5.63
CA ARG A 554 -16.52 -1.80 -6.16
C ARG A 554 -16.29 -2.25 -7.60
N GLU A 555 -17.10 -3.18 -8.08
CA GLU A 555 -17.05 -3.60 -9.49
C GLU A 555 -17.20 -2.39 -10.41
N GLY A 556 -16.26 -2.22 -11.34
CA GLY A 556 -16.29 -1.17 -12.37
C GLY A 556 -16.03 0.25 -11.87
N ASP A 557 -15.74 0.44 -10.58
CA ASP A 557 -15.48 1.78 -10.04
C ASP A 557 -14.07 2.27 -10.46
N ASN A 558 -14.06 3.24 -11.39
CA ASN A 558 -12.85 3.91 -11.88
C ASN A 558 -12.63 5.30 -11.26
N ALA A 559 -13.55 5.76 -10.41
CA ALA A 559 -13.54 7.11 -9.85
C ALA A 559 -12.98 7.13 -8.43
N ASN A 560 -13.27 6.09 -7.64
CA ASN A 560 -12.99 6.05 -6.21
C ASN A 560 -12.10 4.85 -5.89
N GLY A 561 -10.82 5.11 -5.64
CA GLY A 561 -9.89 4.05 -5.23
C GLY A 561 -8.42 4.38 -5.46
N ARG A 562 -7.56 3.52 -4.91
CA ARG A 562 -6.10 3.53 -5.10
C ARG A 562 -5.49 2.11 -5.17
N SER A 563 -6.33 1.08 -5.21
CA SER A 563 -5.86 -0.30 -5.37
C SER A 563 -5.35 -0.56 -6.79
N LEU A 564 -4.71 -1.72 -6.99
CA LEU A 564 -4.29 -2.16 -8.32
C LEU A 564 -5.50 -2.42 -9.23
N TYR A 565 -6.63 -2.86 -8.66
CA TYR A 565 -7.89 -2.97 -9.38
C TYR A 565 -8.33 -1.62 -9.94
N HIS A 566 -8.39 -0.56 -9.12
CA HIS A 566 -8.71 0.80 -9.59
C HIS A 566 -7.72 1.30 -10.65
N LEU A 567 -6.42 1.01 -10.47
CA LEU A 567 -5.38 1.35 -11.47
C LEU A 567 -5.67 0.65 -12.81
N THR A 568 -6.15 -0.58 -12.76
CA THR A 568 -6.52 -1.40 -13.92
C THR A 568 -7.76 -0.85 -14.63
N GLU A 569 -8.79 -0.44 -13.90
CA GLU A 569 -9.96 0.25 -14.45
C GLU A 569 -9.55 1.53 -15.20
N ASN A 570 -8.70 2.36 -14.58
CA ASN A 570 -8.21 3.59 -15.22
C ASN A 570 -7.31 3.34 -16.44
N ALA A 571 -6.56 2.25 -16.45
CA ALA A 571 -5.73 1.87 -17.58
C ALA A 571 -6.60 1.43 -18.76
N ALA A 572 -7.56 0.54 -18.52
CA ALA A 572 -8.46 0.00 -19.53
C ALA A 572 -9.25 1.07 -20.30
N ALA A 573 -9.61 2.17 -19.62
CA ALA A 573 -10.34 3.29 -20.20
C ALA A 573 -9.63 3.97 -21.36
N ARG A 574 -8.30 3.88 -21.39
CA ARG A 574 -7.46 4.47 -22.44
C ARG A 574 -7.22 3.52 -23.60
N PHE A 575 -7.65 2.26 -23.51
CA PHE A 575 -7.38 1.20 -24.47
C PHE A 575 -8.66 0.60 -25.08
N GLY A 576 -9.81 1.26 -24.89
CA GLY A 576 -11.10 0.76 -25.36
C GLY A 576 -11.46 -0.59 -24.75
N ARG A 577 -11.02 -0.83 -23.50
CA ARG A 577 -11.24 -2.06 -22.73
C ARG A 577 -12.10 -1.87 -21.49
N ASP A 578 -12.73 -0.70 -21.35
CA ASP A 578 -13.90 -0.53 -20.49
C ASP A 578 -15.07 -1.26 -21.15
N GLY A 579 -15.65 -2.26 -20.47
CA GLY A 579 -17.04 -2.64 -20.70
C GLY A 579 -17.49 -3.04 -22.11
N ALA A 580 -16.60 -3.37 -23.05
CA ALA A 580 -17.03 -3.86 -24.37
C ALA A 580 -17.57 -5.30 -24.27
N GLY A 581 -18.74 -5.47 -23.62
CA GLY A 581 -19.48 -6.73 -23.49
C GLY A 581 -19.57 -7.35 -22.09
N ALA A 582 -18.99 -6.74 -21.04
CA ALA A 582 -19.07 -7.25 -19.67
C ALA A 582 -20.17 -6.56 -18.84
N PRO A 583 -20.78 -7.22 -17.83
CA PRO A 583 -21.60 -6.53 -16.83
C PRO A 583 -20.77 -5.47 -16.09
N ASN A 584 -21.35 -4.29 -15.82
CA ASN A 584 -20.81 -3.23 -14.96
C ASN A 584 -19.53 -2.50 -15.43
N ASP A 585 -19.21 -2.49 -16.72
CA ASP A 585 -18.08 -1.73 -17.30
C ASP A 585 -16.68 -2.08 -16.74
N VAL A 586 -16.52 -3.24 -16.07
CA VAL A 586 -15.25 -3.72 -15.48
C VAL A 586 -14.16 -3.90 -16.54
N ALA A 587 -12.93 -3.51 -16.22
CA ALA A 587 -11.75 -3.77 -17.04
C ALA A 587 -11.56 -5.26 -17.30
N ARG A 588 -11.33 -5.62 -18.57
CA ARG A 588 -11.15 -7.02 -18.99
C ARG A 588 -10.16 -7.81 -18.12
N ALA A 589 -9.00 -7.22 -17.82
CA ALA A 589 -7.98 -7.85 -16.97
C ALA A 589 -8.51 -8.13 -15.56
N ASN A 590 -9.22 -7.19 -14.94
CA ASN A 590 -9.87 -7.42 -13.64
C ASN A 590 -10.90 -8.54 -13.74
N SER A 591 -11.76 -8.55 -14.77
CA SER A 591 -12.74 -9.62 -14.97
C SER A 591 -12.08 -11.00 -15.13
N GLN A 592 -10.97 -11.08 -15.87
CA GLN A 592 -10.23 -12.33 -16.05
C GLN A 592 -9.55 -12.78 -14.75
N ILE A 593 -8.95 -11.85 -13.98
CA ILE A 593 -8.36 -12.15 -12.67
C ILE A 593 -9.42 -12.72 -11.72
N LEU A 594 -10.56 -12.03 -11.57
CA LEU A 594 -11.67 -12.49 -10.72
C LEU A 594 -12.17 -13.88 -11.16
N SER A 595 -12.40 -14.08 -12.46
CA SER A 595 -12.84 -15.37 -13.00
C SER A 595 -11.83 -16.50 -12.73
N LEU A 596 -10.53 -16.22 -12.76
CA LEU A 596 -9.49 -17.20 -12.48
C LEU A 596 -9.39 -17.52 -10.99
N LEU A 597 -9.51 -16.51 -10.12
CA LEU A 597 -9.57 -16.71 -8.67
C LEU A 597 -10.78 -17.58 -8.29
N ASP A 598 -11.97 -17.25 -8.78
CA ASP A 598 -13.20 -18.02 -8.57
C ASP A 598 -13.06 -19.46 -9.08
N LYS A 599 -12.46 -19.62 -10.27
CA LYS A 599 -12.18 -20.94 -10.84
C LYS A 599 -11.30 -21.75 -9.89
N ILE A 600 -10.15 -21.24 -9.48
CA ILE A 600 -9.22 -21.95 -8.58
C ILE A 600 -9.90 -22.29 -7.25
N GLN A 601 -10.68 -21.35 -6.69
CA GLN A 601 -11.41 -21.57 -5.44
C GLN A 601 -12.47 -22.68 -5.59
N SER A 602 -13.25 -22.64 -6.67
CA SER A 602 -14.27 -23.68 -6.94
C SER A 602 -13.64 -25.05 -7.21
N GLU A 603 -12.51 -25.08 -7.93
CA GLU A 603 -11.75 -26.28 -8.24
C GLU A 603 -10.99 -26.82 -7.02
N THR A 604 -10.91 -26.10 -5.90
CA THR A 604 -10.29 -26.61 -4.65
C THR A 604 -11.29 -26.99 -3.55
N ALA A 605 -12.54 -26.55 -3.64
CA ALA A 605 -13.57 -26.74 -2.61
C ALA A 605 -14.65 -27.82 -2.92
N GLY A 606 -14.65 -28.43 -4.11
CA GLY A 606 -15.75 -29.29 -4.60
C GLY A 606 -15.54 -30.82 -4.60
N ALA A 607 -16.64 -31.59 -4.78
CA ALA A 607 -16.60 -33.03 -5.02
C ALA A 607 -16.18 -33.32 -6.48
N GLY A 608 -14.87 -33.39 -6.72
CA GLY A 608 -14.25 -33.31 -8.05
C GLY A 608 -13.14 -32.26 -8.12
N ALA A 609 -12.81 -31.64 -6.98
CA ALA A 609 -11.71 -30.70 -6.83
C ALA A 609 -10.36 -31.26 -7.26
N TRP A 610 -9.49 -30.36 -7.71
CA TRP A 610 -8.05 -30.55 -7.79
C TRP A 610 -7.53 -31.23 -6.53
N THR A 611 -6.92 -32.38 -6.74
CA THR A 611 -6.24 -33.18 -5.73
C THR A 611 -4.80 -32.72 -5.61
N CYS A 612 -4.56 -31.61 -4.91
CA CYS A 612 -3.19 -31.21 -4.55
C CYS A 612 -2.49 -32.37 -3.79
N PRO A 613 -1.29 -32.82 -4.21
CA PRO A 613 -0.38 -32.18 -5.16
C PRO A 613 -0.47 -32.62 -6.63
N ASN A 614 -1.31 -33.61 -6.98
CA ASN A 614 -1.38 -34.17 -8.34
C ASN A 614 -1.74 -33.12 -9.41
N ASP A 615 -2.61 -32.18 -9.06
CA ASP A 615 -3.08 -31.13 -9.97
C ASP A 615 -2.23 -29.84 -9.88
N TYR A 616 -1.09 -29.89 -9.20
CA TYR A 616 -0.17 -28.75 -9.05
C TYR A 616 0.22 -28.07 -10.38
N PRO A 617 0.54 -28.79 -11.47
CA PRO A 617 0.88 -28.14 -12.74
C PRO A 617 -0.26 -27.27 -13.30
N ALA A 618 -1.51 -27.74 -13.19
CA ALA A 618 -2.68 -26.99 -13.63
C ALA A 618 -2.96 -25.79 -12.71
N PHE A 619 -2.80 -25.97 -11.39
CA PHE A 619 -2.88 -24.90 -10.40
C PHE A 619 -1.89 -23.78 -10.71
N ARG A 620 -0.63 -24.16 -10.90
CA ARG A 620 0.46 -23.24 -11.19
C ARG A 620 0.24 -22.49 -12.50
N ALA A 621 -0.27 -23.15 -13.53
CA ALA A 621 -0.63 -22.50 -14.78
C ALA A 621 -1.72 -21.44 -14.58
N ALA A 622 -2.77 -21.75 -13.81
CA ALA A 622 -3.84 -20.79 -13.49
C ALA A 622 -3.31 -19.59 -12.69
N THR A 623 -2.44 -19.80 -11.70
CA THR A 623 -1.81 -18.68 -10.97
C THR A 623 -0.91 -17.82 -11.85
N ASN A 624 -0.18 -18.43 -12.80
CA ASN A 624 0.64 -17.69 -13.76
C ASN A 624 -0.22 -16.87 -14.73
N GLU A 625 -1.39 -17.39 -15.12
CA GLU A 625 -2.36 -16.66 -15.94
C GLU A 625 -2.91 -15.44 -15.20
N ILE A 626 -3.16 -15.54 -13.89
CA ILE A 626 -3.50 -14.38 -13.05
C ILE A 626 -2.38 -13.34 -13.09
N VAL A 627 -1.11 -13.74 -12.87
CA VAL A 627 0.02 -12.80 -12.92
C VAL A 627 0.16 -12.14 -14.30
N ALA A 628 -0.07 -12.89 -15.39
CA ALA A 628 -0.08 -12.32 -16.74
C ALA A 628 -1.15 -11.24 -16.90
N GLN A 629 -2.36 -11.48 -16.39
CA GLN A 629 -3.42 -10.46 -16.39
C GLN A 629 -3.09 -9.26 -15.50
N MET A 630 -2.39 -9.47 -14.37
CA MET A 630 -1.88 -8.38 -13.53
C MET A 630 -0.83 -7.52 -14.24
N THR A 631 -0.17 -8.03 -15.28
CA THR A 631 0.82 -7.30 -16.09
C THR A 631 0.17 -6.41 -17.15
N VAL A 632 -1.04 -6.73 -17.62
CA VAL A 632 -1.80 -5.92 -18.60
C VAL A 632 -1.87 -4.43 -18.21
N PRO A 633 -2.32 -4.03 -17.01
CA PRO A 633 -2.39 -2.62 -16.63
C PRO A 633 -1.02 -1.94 -16.52
N LEU A 634 0.06 -2.68 -16.23
CA LEU A 634 1.42 -2.15 -16.23
C LEU A 634 1.88 -1.82 -17.65
N VAL A 635 1.62 -2.71 -18.61
CA VAL A 635 1.90 -2.52 -20.04
C VAL A 635 1.06 -1.39 -20.63
N GLN A 636 -0.23 -1.34 -20.31
CA GLN A 636 -1.13 -0.27 -20.75
C GLN A 636 -0.63 1.10 -20.27
N ASN A 637 -0.29 1.24 -18.99
CA ASN A 637 0.24 2.50 -18.47
C ASN A 637 1.62 2.83 -19.04
N LEU A 638 2.51 1.85 -19.25
CA LEU A 638 3.78 2.06 -19.95
C LEU A 638 3.56 2.68 -21.34
N ILE A 639 2.67 2.09 -22.15
CA ILE A 639 2.33 2.61 -23.49
C ILE A 639 1.71 4.01 -23.41
N HIS A 640 0.82 4.26 -22.44
CA HIS A 640 0.23 5.57 -22.22
C HIS A 640 1.29 6.65 -21.94
N TYR A 641 2.25 6.37 -21.05
CA TYR A 641 3.29 7.33 -20.68
C TYR A 641 4.40 7.45 -21.74
N LEU A 642 4.63 6.41 -22.54
CA LEU A 642 5.42 6.49 -23.78
C LEU A 642 4.79 7.49 -24.76
N ALA A 643 3.49 7.33 -25.06
CA ALA A 643 2.77 8.20 -25.99
C ALA A 643 2.70 9.66 -25.50
N GLY A 644 2.53 9.86 -24.20
CA GLY A 644 2.49 11.19 -23.59
C GLY A 644 3.87 11.81 -23.29
N ASN A 645 4.97 11.07 -23.48
CA ASN A 645 6.33 11.46 -23.15
C ASN A 645 6.48 12.01 -21.70
N LYS A 646 5.88 11.33 -20.71
CA LYS A 646 5.92 11.74 -19.30
C LYS A 646 7.07 11.05 -18.56
N GLY A 647 8.24 11.70 -18.52
CA GLY A 647 9.52 11.09 -18.12
C GLY A 647 9.50 10.22 -16.86
N GLU A 648 9.06 10.74 -15.71
CA GLU A 648 9.15 10.01 -14.43
C GLU A 648 8.18 8.83 -14.36
N LYS A 649 6.94 9.00 -14.84
CA LYS A 649 5.98 7.90 -14.93
C LYS A 649 6.37 6.85 -15.96
N LEU A 650 6.93 7.30 -17.09
CA LEU A 650 7.50 6.39 -18.09
C LEU A 650 8.59 5.52 -17.46
N GLU A 651 9.52 6.10 -16.73
CA GLU A 651 10.59 5.38 -16.04
C GLU A 651 10.02 4.40 -15.01
N LEU A 652 9.07 4.81 -14.17
CA LEU A 652 8.42 3.93 -13.19
C LEU A 652 7.79 2.69 -13.85
N TYR A 653 6.96 2.88 -14.87
CA TYR A 653 6.30 1.75 -15.53
C TYR A 653 7.27 0.92 -16.39
N SER A 654 8.39 1.51 -16.83
CA SER A 654 9.49 0.76 -17.44
C SER A 654 10.17 -0.14 -16.42
N LEU A 655 10.43 0.36 -15.21
CA LEU A 655 10.95 -0.45 -14.10
C LEU A 655 9.95 -1.50 -13.62
N ALA A 656 8.64 -1.28 -13.81
CA ALA A 656 7.61 -2.27 -13.46
C ALA A 656 7.48 -3.39 -14.51
N VAL A 657 7.71 -3.11 -15.79
CA VAL A 657 7.52 -4.08 -16.90
C VAL A 657 8.82 -4.76 -17.33
N ALA A 658 9.92 -4.01 -17.44
CA ALA A 658 11.20 -4.53 -17.96
C ALA A 658 11.73 -5.75 -17.19
N PRO A 659 11.63 -5.84 -15.84
CA PRO A 659 12.06 -7.03 -15.12
C PRO A 659 11.40 -8.32 -15.60
N GLN A 660 10.12 -8.26 -15.98
CA GLN A 660 9.39 -9.43 -16.47
C GLN A 660 9.97 -9.94 -17.80
N ILE A 661 10.44 -9.01 -18.63
CA ILE A 661 11.05 -9.28 -19.95
C ILE A 661 12.45 -9.89 -19.80
N ALA A 662 13.19 -9.55 -18.74
CA ALA A 662 14.54 -10.07 -18.50
C ALA A 662 14.60 -11.61 -18.43
N SER A 663 13.48 -12.25 -18.08
CA SER A 663 13.35 -13.70 -18.00
C SER A 663 13.12 -14.40 -19.34
N CYS A 664 12.89 -13.66 -20.44
CA CYS A 664 12.56 -14.26 -21.74
C CYS A 664 13.32 -13.71 -22.94
N ASP A 665 13.70 -12.42 -22.94
CA ASP A 665 14.54 -11.83 -23.99
C ASP A 665 15.51 -10.82 -23.35
N GLY A 666 16.73 -11.27 -23.08
CA GLY A 666 17.78 -10.42 -22.52
C GLY A 666 18.13 -9.23 -23.41
N ALA A 667 18.07 -9.38 -24.73
CA ALA A 667 18.34 -8.30 -25.67
C ALA A 667 17.18 -7.28 -25.72
N ALA A 668 15.93 -7.72 -25.53
CA ALA A 668 14.80 -6.82 -25.30
C ALA A 668 14.99 -6.02 -24.03
N PHE A 669 15.32 -6.72 -22.96
CA PHE A 669 15.52 -6.12 -21.66
C PHE A 669 16.59 -5.04 -21.70
N ASP A 670 17.77 -5.35 -22.26
CA ASP A 670 18.86 -4.39 -22.43
C ASP A 670 18.44 -3.17 -23.27
N TYR A 671 17.74 -3.41 -24.38
CA TYR A 671 17.26 -2.35 -25.25
C TYR A 671 16.26 -1.44 -24.53
N LEU A 672 15.25 -2.00 -23.87
CA LEU A 672 14.22 -1.23 -23.18
C LEU A 672 14.82 -0.48 -22.00
N LEU A 673 15.74 -1.09 -21.27
CA LEU A 673 16.44 -0.45 -20.16
C LEU A 673 17.30 0.73 -20.65
N ASP A 674 18.09 0.54 -21.71
CA ASP A 674 18.88 1.60 -22.33
C ASP A 674 18.00 2.77 -22.76
N LYS A 675 16.86 2.49 -23.41
CA LYS A 675 16.00 3.51 -24.02
C LYS A 675 15.09 4.23 -23.04
N LEU A 676 14.58 3.52 -22.03
CA LEU A 676 13.48 4.02 -21.18
C LEU A 676 13.91 4.37 -19.76
N VAL A 677 15.06 3.87 -19.30
CA VAL A 677 15.56 4.09 -17.93
C VAL A 677 16.90 4.81 -17.95
N LEU A 678 17.90 4.26 -18.65
CA LEU A 678 19.27 4.79 -18.62
C LEU A 678 19.43 6.04 -19.50
N ASN A 679 18.73 6.11 -20.64
CA ASN A 679 18.70 7.26 -21.52
C ASN A 679 17.32 7.91 -21.58
N ALA A 680 17.29 9.15 -22.10
CA ALA A 680 16.03 9.84 -22.34
C ALA A 680 15.37 9.27 -23.60
N PHE A 681 14.17 8.71 -23.41
CA PHE A 681 13.30 8.28 -24.50
C PHE A 681 13.06 9.41 -25.51
N LYS A 682 13.07 9.07 -26.80
CA LYS A 682 12.80 10.01 -27.88
C LYS A 682 11.46 9.67 -28.53
N PRO A 683 10.53 10.63 -28.69
CA PRO A 683 9.23 10.37 -29.31
C PRO A 683 9.30 9.77 -30.73
N ALA A 684 10.37 10.02 -31.47
CA ALA A 684 10.59 9.42 -32.80
C ALA A 684 10.81 7.90 -32.78
N GLU A 685 11.13 7.33 -31.61
CA GLU A 685 11.36 5.90 -31.39
C GLU A 685 10.08 5.18 -30.89
N LEU A 686 8.94 5.89 -30.78
CA LEU A 686 7.69 5.36 -30.22
C LEU A 686 7.24 4.07 -30.91
N ASP A 687 7.17 4.07 -32.25
CA ASP A 687 6.69 2.90 -33.01
C ASP A 687 7.60 1.68 -32.83
N GLU A 688 8.92 1.90 -32.78
CA GLU A 688 9.91 0.84 -32.60
C GLU A 688 9.83 0.24 -31.19
N VAL A 689 9.76 1.10 -30.16
CA VAL A 689 9.66 0.66 -28.76
C VAL A 689 8.34 -0.08 -28.52
N VAL A 690 7.22 0.48 -28.98
CA VAL A 690 5.90 -0.16 -28.83
C VAL A 690 5.85 -1.47 -29.59
N GLY A 691 6.35 -1.53 -30.83
CA GLY A 691 6.40 -2.76 -31.61
C GLY A 691 7.25 -3.84 -30.92
N ARG A 692 8.37 -3.47 -30.27
CA ARG A 692 9.19 -4.40 -29.51
C ARG A 692 8.48 -4.91 -28.25
N ILE A 693 7.77 -4.04 -27.53
CA ILE A 693 6.96 -4.43 -26.36
C ILE A 693 5.83 -5.39 -26.78
N GLN A 694 5.10 -5.06 -27.84
CA GLN A 694 4.03 -5.92 -28.40
C GLN A 694 4.57 -7.27 -28.87
N GLY A 695 5.77 -7.30 -29.43
CA GLY A 695 6.47 -8.54 -29.81
C GLY A 695 6.73 -9.51 -28.66
N LEU A 696 6.67 -9.04 -27.40
CA LEU A 696 6.97 -9.82 -26.20
C LEU A 696 5.72 -10.29 -25.45
N TYR A 697 4.51 -10.00 -25.95
CA TYR A 697 3.26 -10.37 -25.29
C TYR A 697 3.13 -11.87 -25.02
N SER A 698 3.57 -12.71 -25.96
CA SER A 698 3.60 -14.17 -25.77
C SER A 698 4.53 -14.61 -24.63
N CYS A 699 5.62 -13.88 -24.38
CA CYS A 699 6.48 -14.11 -23.22
C CYS A 699 5.80 -13.67 -21.92
N LEU A 700 5.10 -12.53 -21.95
CA LEU A 700 4.40 -11.99 -20.78
C LEU A 700 3.11 -12.76 -20.46
N GLY A 701 2.71 -13.72 -21.30
CA GLY A 701 1.49 -14.50 -21.13
C GLY A 701 0.20 -13.73 -21.44
N ILE A 702 0.30 -12.63 -22.19
CA ILE A 702 -0.83 -11.75 -22.56
C ILE A 702 -1.01 -11.72 -24.08
N THR A 703 -2.17 -11.23 -24.53
CA THR A 703 -2.48 -11.08 -25.97
C THR A 703 -2.70 -9.62 -26.36
N CYS A 704 -2.69 -9.32 -27.66
CA CYS A 704 -3.17 -8.02 -28.15
C CYS A 704 -4.62 -7.76 -27.72
N GLU A 705 -5.44 -8.82 -27.61
CA GLU A 705 -6.82 -8.70 -27.15
C GLU A 705 -6.90 -8.20 -25.70
N ASP A 706 -6.07 -8.75 -24.80
CA ASP A 706 -6.07 -8.36 -23.39
C ASP A 706 -5.65 -6.89 -23.21
N VAL A 707 -4.60 -6.44 -23.91
CA VAL A 707 -4.13 -5.05 -23.82
C VAL A 707 -5.10 -4.07 -24.48
N GLY A 708 -5.67 -4.42 -25.64
CA GLY A 708 -6.59 -3.57 -26.38
C GLY A 708 -5.92 -2.51 -27.25
N ALA A 709 -6.74 -1.59 -27.75
CA ALA A 709 -6.35 -0.60 -28.75
C ALA A 709 -6.26 0.78 -28.10
N TYR A 710 -5.07 1.37 -28.06
CA TYR A 710 -4.89 2.69 -27.45
C TYR A 710 -5.76 3.75 -28.13
N SER A 711 -6.66 4.35 -27.36
CA SER A 711 -7.65 5.33 -27.79
C SER A 711 -7.46 6.61 -26.99
N SER A 712 -6.47 7.42 -27.36
CA SER A 712 -6.22 8.71 -26.70
C SER A 712 -5.99 9.85 -27.70
N GLU A 713 -6.01 11.07 -27.19
CA GLU A 713 -5.76 12.31 -27.93
C GLU A 713 -4.31 12.45 -28.44
N PHE A 714 -3.37 11.61 -27.98
CA PHE A 714 -1.93 11.75 -28.22
C PHE A 714 -1.39 11.09 -29.51
N GLY A 715 -2.25 10.60 -30.41
CA GLY A 715 -1.86 10.11 -31.75
C GLY A 715 -1.97 8.60 -31.96
N ASN A 716 -1.52 8.14 -33.15
CA ASN A 716 -1.57 6.73 -33.56
C ASN A 716 -0.45 5.92 -32.90
N VAL A 717 -0.72 5.32 -31.75
CA VAL A 717 0.09 4.20 -31.26
C VAL A 717 -0.14 2.98 -32.17
N PRO A 718 0.92 2.25 -32.58
CA PRO A 718 0.75 1.06 -33.42
C PRO A 718 -0.27 0.09 -32.84
N GLN A 719 -1.22 -0.33 -33.67
CA GLN A 719 -2.17 -1.36 -33.28
C GLN A 719 -1.44 -2.69 -33.20
N CYS A 720 -1.71 -3.42 -32.12
CA CYS A 720 -1.16 -4.74 -31.91
C CYS A 720 -1.84 -5.75 -32.86
N ASP A 721 -1.08 -6.64 -33.47
CA ASP A 721 -1.58 -7.75 -34.30
C ASP A 721 -0.92 -9.06 -33.86
N ASP A 722 -1.69 -9.92 -33.20
CA ASP A 722 -1.22 -11.23 -32.71
C ASP A 722 -0.68 -12.11 -33.85
N ASN A 723 -1.15 -11.92 -35.09
CA ASN A 723 -0.68 -12.68 -36.26
C ASN A 723 0.69 -12.18 -36.78
N ALA A 724 1.03 -10.92 -36.52
CA ALA A 724 2.34 -10.36 -36.84
C ALA A 724 3.36 -10.70 -35.73
N VAL A 725 2.91 -10.77 -34.47
CA VAL A 725 3.74 -11.06 -33.28
C VAL A 725 4.14 -12.53 -33.17
N ASN A 726 3.28 -13.48 -33.56
CA ASN A 726 3.54 -14.92 -33.40
C ASN A 726 4.13 -15.62 -34.63
N LYS A 727 4.53 -14.88 -35.67
CA LYS A 727 5.05 -15.46 -36.91
C LYS A 727 6.56 -15.70 -36.83
N GLN A 728 6.96 -16.73 -36.09
CA GLN A 728 8.35 -17.18 -36.10
C GLN A 728 8.63 -17.86 -37.45
N THR A 729 9.22 -17.11 -38.39
CA THR A 729 9.55 -17.62 -39.74
C THR A 729 11.00 -18.04 -39.89
N ASP A 730 11.84 -17.73 -38.89
CA ASP A 730 13.28 -17.94 -38.94
C ASP A 730 13.85 -18.16 -37.52
N LEU A 731 14.75 -19.14 -37.38
CA LEU A 731 15.57 -19.38 -36.20
C LEU A 731 17.05 -19.26 -36.55
N ALA A 732 17.69 -18.13 -36.21
CA ALA A 732 19.11 -17.89 -36.44
C ALA A 732 19.59 -18.14 -37.90
N GLY A 733 18.77 -17.79 -38.89
CA GLY A 733 18.97 -18.02 -40.32
C GLY A 733 18.36 -19.31 -40.86
N TYR A 734 17.73 -20.13 -40.01
CA TYR A 734 16.99 -21.33 -40.39
C TYR A 734 15.55 -20.98 -40.72
N ALA A 735 15.19 -21.03 -42.01
CA ALA A 735 13.82 -20.76 -42.45
C ALA A 735 12.89 -21.92 -42.09
N LEU A 736 11.96 -21.65 -41.17
CA LEU A 736 10.95 -22.61 -40.76
C LEU A 736 9.93 -22.85 -41.88
N THR A 737 9.56 -24.11 -42.11
CA THR A 737 8.55 -24.49 -43.11
C THR A 737 7.27 -25.04 -42.49
N SER A 738 7.33 -25.33 -41.20
CA SER A 738 6.24 -25.75 -40.32
C SER A 738 6.29 -24.96 -39.00
N SER A 739 5.21 -25.03 -38.22
CA SER A 739 5.11 -24.35 -36.92
C SER A 739 5.77 -25.20 -35.83
N VAL A 740 6.85 -24.69 -35.23
CA VAL A 740 7.65 -25.35 -34.17
C VAL A 740 7.24 -24.91 -32.75
N GLY A 741 6.00 -24.44 -32.62
CA GLY A 741 5.56 -23.50 -31.58
C GLY A 741 6.10 -23.72 -30.17
N LYS A 742 6.09 -24.94 -29.63
CA LYS A 742 6.49 -25.19 -28.23
C LYS A 742 8.00 -25.35 -28.03
N ALA A 743 8.70 -25.97 -28.98
CA ALA A 743 10.13 -26.26 -28.85
C ALA A 743 10.96 -24.97 -28.76
N ALA A 744 10.56 -23.96 -29.55
CA ALA A 744 11.23 -22.65 -29.61
C ALA A 744 11.12 -21.80 -28.33
N TYR A 745 10.47 -22.28 -27.28
CA TYR A 745 10.28 -21.57 -26.01
C TYR A 745 11.00 -22.22 -24.82
N TYR A 746 11.67 -23.37 -25.02
CA TYR A 746 12.51 -23.99 -23.98
C TYR A 746 13.71 -23.12 -23.58
N ASP A 747 14.20 -22.31 -24.51
CA ASP A 747 15.25 -21.32 -24.28
C ASP A 747 14.85 -20.27 -23.24
N ARG A 748 13.59 -19.85 -23.21
CA ARG A 748 13.04 -18.92 -22.21
C ARG A 748 13.05 -19.53 -20.81
N ASP A 749 12.70 -20.82 -20.69
CA ASP A 749 12.74 -21.53 -19.40
C ASP A 749 14.19 -21.72 -18.91
N LEU A 750 15.13 -22.01 -19.81
CA LEU A 750 16.57 -22.05 -19.49
C LEU A 750 17.11 -20.68 -19.05
N LEU A 751 16.73 -19.60 -19.75
CA LEU A 751 17.11 -18.24 -19.38
C LEU A 751 16.56 -17.86 -18.00
N ARG A 752 15.29 -18.21 -17.74
CA ARG A 752 14.67 -18.00 -16.43
C ARG A 752 15.39 -18.78 -15.32
N MET A 753 15.70 -20.06 -15.54
CA MET A 753 16.50 -20.86 -14.61
C MET A 753 17.84 -20.19 -14.31
N LYS A 754 18.56 -19.74 -15.34
CA LYS A 754 19.84 -19.03 -15.18
C LYS A 754 19.71 -17.77 -14.31
N ASN A 755 18.70 -16.94 -14.58
CA ASN A 755 18.48 -15.71 -13.80
C ASN A 755 18.12 -16.03 -12.34
N LEU A 756 17.28 -17.05 -12.10
CA LEU A 756 16.93 -17.49 -10.74
C LEU A 756 18.14 -18.02 -9.98
N MET A 757 18.99 -18.83 -10.62
CA MET A 757 20.22 -19.35 -10.00
C MET A 757 21.18 -18.23 -9.62
N SER A 758 21.29 -17.16 -10.43
CA SER A 758 22.13 -16.00 -10.08
C SER A 758 21.65 -15.21 -8.86
N MET A 759 20.42 -15.45 -8.40
CA MET A 759 19.82 -14.83 -7.21
C MET A 759 19.73 -15.78 -6.01
N ASP A 760 20.40 -16.94 -6.08
CA ASP A 760 20.33 -18.04 -5.12
C ASP A 760 18.91 -18.63 -4.94
N ALA A 761 18.05 -18.52 -5.96
CA ALA A 761 16.66 -18.99 -5.92
C ALA A 761 16.54 -20.45 -6.39
N LEU A 762 17.20 -21.35 -5.67
CA LEU A 762 17.35 -22.76 -6.03
C LEU A 762 16.00 -23.47 -6.26
N GLU A 763 15.07 -23.35 -5.31
CA GLU A 763 13.78 -24.04 -5.36
C GLU A 763 12.89 -23.50 -6.49
N ALA A 764 12.94 -22.19 -6.74
CA ALA A 764 12.24 -21.58 -7.87
C ALA A 764 12.79 -22.09 -9.21
N SER A 765 14.12 -22.21 -9.34
CA SER A 765 14.77 -22.74 -10.54
C SER A 765 14.42 -24.21 -10.77
N LYS A 766 14.52 -25.05 -9.73
CA LYS A 766 14.09 -26.45 -9.76
C LYS A 766 12.63 -26.59 -10.20
N ASP A 767 11.77 -25.70 -9.75
CA ASP A 767 10.35 -25.71 -10.10
C ASP A 767 10.12 -25.42 -11.60
N VAL A 768 10.81 -24.43 -12.17
CA VAL A 768 10.80 -24.16 -13.63
C VAL A 768 11.31 -25.36 -14.41
N TYR A 769 12.41 -25.98 -13.97
CA TYR A 769 12.95 -27.18 -14.63
C TYR A 769 11.93 -28.34 -14.68
N LYS A 770 11.24 -28.60 -13.56
CA LYS A 770 10.30 -29.72 -13.42
C LYS A 770 8.95 -29.49 -14.08
N HIS A 771 8.46 -28.26 -14.10
CA HIS A 771 7.08 -27.95 -14.50
C HIS A 771 6.97 -26.94 -15.65
N GLY A 772 8.11 -26.50 -16.23
CA GLY A 772 8.17 -25.46 -17.26
C GLY A 772 7.77 -24.10 -16.71
N PHE A 773 7.84 -23.02 -17.47
CA PHE A 773 7.14 -21.76 -17.14
C PHE A 773 6.43 -21.21 -18.38
N ASN A 774 7.15 -21.15 -19.49
CA ASN A 774 6.65 -20.71 -20.79
C ASN A 774 6.09 -21.87 -21.62
N VAL A 775 6.55 -23.10 -21.35
CA VAL A 775 6.13 -24.31 -22.06
C VAL A 775 5.42 -25.25 -21.09
N PRO A 776 4.21 -25.77 -21.43
CA PRO A 776 3.52 -26.75 -20.58
C PRO A 776 4.30 -28.06 -20.40
N ASP A 777 5.08 -28.43 -21.41
CA ASP A 777 5.98 -29.59 -21.41
C ASP A 777 7.31 -29.14 -20.80
N SER A 778 7.67 -29.58 -19.59
CA SER A 778 8.87 -29.12 -18.89
C SER A 778 10.18 -29.66 -19.46
N LEU A 779 11.32 -29.05 -19.12
CA LEU A 779 12.65 -29.58 -19.48
C LEU A 779 12.85 -31.00 -18.93
N ALA A 780 12.37 -31.28 -17.71
CA ALA A 780 12.39 -32.62 -17.14
C ALA A 780 11.56 -33.63 -17.94
N SER A 781 10.43 -33.19 -18.52
CA SER A 781 9.54 -34.06 -19.32
C SER A 781 10.19 -34.57 -20.61
N LEU A 782 11.14 -33.81 -21.17
CA LEU A 782 11.90 -34.22 -22.35
C LEU A 782 12.63 -35.56 -22.12
N SER A 783 13.18 -35.77 -20.92
CA SER A 783 13.83 -37.04 -20.56
C SER A 783 12.85 -38.14 -20.21
N LEU A 784 11.73 -37.83 -19.54
CA LEU A 784 10.76 -38.84 -19.09
C LEU A 784 10.08 -39.54 -20.27
N ALA A 785 9.87 -38.81 -21.37
CA ALA A 785 9.30 -39.37 -22.59
C ALA A 785 10.33 -40.17 -23.44
N SER A 786 11.63 -40.12 -23.10
CA SER A 786 12.70 -40.67 -23.94
C SER A 786 12.67 -42.19 -24.02
N LEU A 787 12.25 -42.91 -22.98
CA LEU A 787 12.17 -44.38 -23.06
C LEU A 787 11.24 -44.84 -24.18
N ASP A 788 10.05 -44.27 -24.26
CA ASP A 788 9.06 -44.68 -25.26
C ASP A 788 9.41 -44.18 -26.67
N LYS A 789 9.99 -42.98 -26.76
CA LYS A 789 10.30 -42.31 -28.04
C LYS A 789 11.63 -42.73 -28.66
N MET A 790 12.62 -43.05 -27.81
CA MET A 790 14.04 -43.21 -28.19
C MET A 790 14.62 -44.60 -27.88
N LYS A 791 13.81 -45.59 -27.46
CA LYS A 791 14.31 -46.96 -27.17
C LYS A 791 15.11 -47.60 -28.32
N ASP A 792 14.82 -47.20 -29.55
CA ASP A 792 15.45 -47.73 -30.76
C ASP A 792 16.59 -46.81 -31.27
N ASP A 793 16.87 -45.69 -30.60
CA ASP A 793 17.90 -44.72 -30.97
C ASP A 793 19.27 -45.12 -30.39
N ASP A 794 20.31 -45.06 -31.22
CA ASP A 794 21.65 -45.55 -30.85
C ASP A 794 22.29 -44.67 -29.75
N TYR A 795 22.17 -43.34 -29.88
CA TYR A 795 22.75 -42.40 -28.92
C TYR A 795 22.11 -42.52 -27.53
N TYR A 796 20.78 -42.64 -27.45
CA TYR A 796 20.07 -42.86 -26.20
C TYR A 796 20.57 -44.12 -25.47
N ASN A 797 20.68 -45.22 -26.20
CA ASN A 797 21.12 -46.50 -25.64
C ASN A 797 22.59 -46.48 -25.18
N ILE A 798 23.47 -45.72 -25.84
CA ILE A 798 24.86 -45.53 -25.41
C ILE A 798 24.93 -44.78 -24.07
N TYR A 799 24.18 -43.70 -23.92
CA TYR A 799 24.14 -42.93 -22.67
C TYR A 799 23.52 -43.76 -21.55
N ARG A 800 22.36 -44.39 -21.80
CA ARG A 800 21.70 -45.29 -20.85
C ARG A 800 22.64 -46.41 -20.38
N TRP A 801 23.37 -47.05 -21.30
CA TRP A 801 24.35 -48.08 -20.92
C TRP A 801 25.49 -47.52 -20.07
N SER A 802 25.99 -46.33 -20.41
CA SER A 802 27.10 -45.69 -19.70
C SER A 802 26.75 -45.36 -18.26
N PHE A 803 25.57 -44.76 -18.03
CA PHE A 803 25.10 -44.45 -16.68
C PHE A 803 24.77 -45.71 -15.87
N ASN A 804 24.19 -46.74 -16.49
CA ASN A 804 23.98 -48.03 -15.81
C ASN A 804 25.31 -48.70 -15.44
N HIS A 805 26.34 -48.55 -16.28
CA HIS A 805 27.68 -49.03 -15.96
C HIS A 805 28.27 -48.27 -14.77
N ILE A 806 28.00 -46.98 -14.64
CA ILE A 806 28.41 -46.17 -13.48
C ILE A 806 27.66 -46.66 -12.23
N GLY A 807 26.33 -46.71 -12.24
CA GLY A 807 25.52 -47.19 -11.11
C GLY A 807 25.98 -48.55 -10.58
N VAL A 808 26.10 -49.53 -11.47
CA VAL A 808 26.50 -50.89 -11.08
C VAL A 808 27.97 -50.98 -10.61
N ASN A 809 28.91 -50.36 -11.33
CA ASN A 809 30.34 -50.61 -11.07
C ASN A 809 31.01 -49.57 -10.16
N LYS A 810 30.36 -48.42 -9.94
CA LYS A 810 30.89 -47.34 -9.11
C LYS A 810 30.06 -47.12 -7.86
N GLU A 811 28.75 -47.17 -7.96
CA GLU A 811 27.82 -46.94 -6.82
C GLU A 811 27.36 -48.25 -6.17
N GLY A 812 27.49 -49.39 -6.88
CA GLY A 812 27.14 -50.71 -6.35
C GLY A 812 25.64 -51.01 -6.44
N GLU A 813 24.95 -50.34 -7.34
CA GLU A 813 23.50 -50.46 -7.55
C GLU A 813 23.10 -51.69 -8.37
N ASP A 814 21.81 -52.02 -8.33
CA ASP A 814 21.23 -53.06 -9.17
C ASP A 814 21.23 -52.67 -10.65
N GLN A 815 21.24 -53.66 -11.54
CA GLN A 815 21.14 -53.37 -12.98
C GLN A 815 19.82 -52.66 -13.30
N GLY A 816 19.93 -51.60 -14.11
CA GLY A 816 18.80 -50.75 -14.49
C GLY A 816 18.65 -49.51 -13.60
N PHE A 817 19.59 -49.25 -12.70
CA PHE A 817 19.55 -48.09 -11.81
C PHE A 817 20.81 -47.21 -11.95
N PHE A 818 20.62 -45.91 -11.68
CA PHE A 818 21.67 -44.91 -11.49
C PHE A 818 21.20 -43.88 -10.46
N ASP A 819 21.98 -43.69 -9.39
CA ASP A 819 21.67 -42.90 -8.20
C ASP A 819 20.28 -43.22 -7.61
N ASP A 820 20.06 -44.51 -7.31
CA ASP A 820 18.82 -45.08 -6.77
C ASP A 820 17.55 -44.84 -7.63
N ARG A 821 17.70 -44.35 -8.87
CA ARG A 821 16.60 -44.10 -9.80
C ARG A 821 16.66 -44.99 -11.03
N PRO A 822 15.52 -45.26 -11.69
CA PRO A 822 15.51 -45.99 -12.95
C PRO A 822 16.44 -45.32 -13.96
N ILE A 823 17.25 -46.12 -14.64
CA ILE A 823 18.24 -45.62 -15.59
C ILE A 823 17.61 -44.82 -16.73
N GLU A 824 16.34 -45.07 -17.03
CA GLU A 824 15.57 -44.34 -18.03
C GLU A 824 15.44 -42.84 -17.70
N GLU A 825 15.64 -42.46 -16.43
CA GLU A 825 15.59 -41.10 -15.92
C GLU A 825 16.98 -40.46 -15.75
N TYR A 826 18.06 -41.08 -16.28
CA TYR A 826 19.45 -40.66 -16.03
C TYR A 826 19.70 -39.15 -16.24
N ALA A 827 19.07 -38.54 -17.24
CA ALA A 827 19.26 -37.11 -17.52
C ALA A 827 18.66 -36.25 -16.41
N ASN A 828 17.46 -36.60 -15.92
CA ASN A 828 16.83 -35.92 -14.79
C ASN A 828 17.60 -36.14 -13.49
N THR A 829 18.10 -37.36 -13.25
CA THR A 829 18.96 -37.67 -12.11
C THR A 829 20.17 -36.73 -12.08
N VAL A 830 20.94 -36.66 -13.18
CA VAL A 830 22.14 -35.80 -13.24
C VAL A 830 21.82 -34.33 -12.99
N VAL A 831 20.74 -33.80 -13.57
CA VAL A 831 20.36 -32.39 -13.36
C VAL A 831 19.96 -32.14 -11.90
N GLU A 832 19.21 -33.06 -11.29
CA GLU A 832 18.80 -32.95 -9.89
C GLU A 832 19.99 -33.04 -8.92
N ASP A 833 20.94 -33.95 -9.15
CA ASP A 833 22.15 -34.07 -8.34
C ASP A 833 22.98 -32.79 -8.38
N LEU A 834 23.05 -32.15 -9.55
CA LEU A 834 23.78 -30.90 -9.72
C LEU A 834 23.15 -29.77 -8.93
N TYR A 835 21.81 -29.72 -8.84
CA TYR A 835 21.16 -28.78 -7.95
C TYR A 835 21.48 -29.03 -6.48
N ASP A 836 21.68 -30.28 -6.07
CA ASP A 836 22.05 -30.61 -4.68
C ASP A 836 23.52 -30.26 -4.37
N LEU A 837 24.36 -30.12 -5.39
CA LEU A 837 25.72 -29.57 -5.26
C LEU A 837 25.74 -28.04 -5.11
N ASN A 838 24.63 -27.37 -5.39
CA ASN A 838 24.44 -25.91 -5.29
C ASN A 838 25.59 -25.12 -5.96
N LYS A 839 25.88 -25.44 -7.22
CA LYS A 839 26.96 -24.81 -7.99
C LYS A 839 26.39 -23.95 -9.10
N GLU A 840 26.38 -22.65 -8.86
CA GLU A 840 25.81 -21.63 -9.74
C GLU A 840 26.03 -21.89 -11.23
N GLY A 841 24.92 -22.14 -11.95
CA GLY A 841 24.85 -22.17 -13.41
C GLY A 841 25.08 -23.53 -14.06
N ILE A 842 25.65 -24.50 -13.35
CA ILE A 842 25.94 -25.83 -13.91
C ILE A 842 24.64 -26.60 -14.20
N GLU A 843 23.59 -26.37 -13.42
CA GLU A 843 22.31 -27.06 -13.53
C GLU A 843 21.56 -26.69 -14.81
N THR A 844 21.63 -25.41 -15.21
CA THR A 844 21.05 -24.94 -16.46
C THR A 844 21.81 -25.50 -17.67
N GLU A 845 23.14 -25.52 -17.60
CA GLU A 845 23.98 -26.15 -18.63
C GLU A 845 23.70 -27.65 -18.73
N ALA A 846 23.52 -28.33 -17.60
CA ALA A 846 23.19 -29.74 -17.57
C ALA A 846 21.81 -30.03 -18.15
N ALA A 847 20.78 -29.24 -17.83
CA ALA A 847 19.46 -29.40 -18.46
C ALA A 847 19.54 -29.23 -19.99
N MET A 848 20.34 -28.29 -20.46
CA MET A 848 20.59 -28.11 -21.89
C MET A 848 21.31 -29.32 -22.52
N VAL A 849 22.34 -29.86 -21.87
CA VAL A 849 23.13 -30.98 -22.39
C VAL A 849 22.43 -32.34 -22.25
N MET A 850 21.68 -32.54 -21.18
CA MET A 850 21.10 -33.85 -20.84
C MET A 850 19.68 -34.01 -21.36
N ASN A 851 18.87 -32.93 -21.37
CA ASN A 851 17.47 -32.98 -21.78
C ASN A 851 17.29 -32.44 -23.20
N VAL A 852 17.73 -31.20 -23.47
CA VAL A 852 17.48 -30.54 -24.77
C VAL A 852 18.26 -31.23 -25.89
N TRP A 853 19.55 -31.50 -25.70
CA TRP A 853 20.37 -32.21 -26.71
C TRP A 853 19.78 -33.58 -27.09
N MET A 854 19.27 -34.33 -26.11
CA MET A 854 18.64 -35.63 -26.37
C MET A 854 17.35 -35.48 -27.16
N SER A 855 16.55 -34.46 -26.87
CA SER A 855 15.36 -34.11 -27.68
C SER A 855 15.74 -33.81 -29.12
N VAL A 856 16.77 -33.00 -29.36
CA VAL A 856 17.28 -32.68 -30.70
C VAL A 856 17.70 -33.95 -31.44
N VAL A 857 18.45 -34.84 -30.80
CA VAL A 857 18.87 -36.12 -31.39
C VAL A 857 17.66 -36.98 -31.77
N ASN A 858 16.66 -37.10 -30.89
CA ASN A 858 15.41 -37.83 -31.18
C ASN A 858 14.71 -37.29 -32.43
N HIS A 859 14.55 -35.97 -32.53
CA HIS A 859 13.90 -35.35 -33.69
C HIS A 859 14.71 -35.54 -34.98
N LEU A 860 16.05 -35.48 -34.93
CA LEU A 860 16.89 -35.79 -36.08
C LEU A 860 16.79 -37.26 -36.52
N GLU A 861 16.76 -38.20 -35.58
CA GLU A 861 16.59 -39.62 -35.89
C GLU A 861 15.20 -39.92 -36.47
N GLU A 862 14.14 -39.33 -35.89
CA GLU A 862 12.78 -39.48 -36.39
C GLU A 862 12.60 -38.85 -37.79
N ALA A 863 13.24 -37.71 -38.06
CA ALA A 863 13.28 -37.16 -39.42
C ALA A 863 13.90 -38.15 -40.41
N GLY A 864 14.98 -38.82 -40.01
CA GLY A 864 15.60 -39.90 -40.79
C GLY A 864 14.66 -41.09 -41.01
N ARG A 865 13.93 -41.52 -39.98
CA ARG A 865 12.95 -42.61 -40.04
C ARG A 865 11.77 -42.26 -40.97
N GLN A 866 11.20 -41.07 -40.84
CA GLN A 866 10.11 -40.56 -41.70
C GLN A 866 10.57 -40.44 -43.15
N CYS A 867 11.80 -39.97 -43.39
CA CYS A 867 12.37 -39.92 -44.73
C CYS A 867 12.51 -41.33 -45.34
N LYS A 868 13.01 -42.31 -44.56
CA LYS A 868 13.15 -43.71 -44.99
C LYS A 868 11.80 -44.37 -45.32
N SER A 869 10.73 -44.00 -44.62
CA SER A 869 9.37 -44.50 -44.86
C SER A 869 8.62 -43.76 -45.97
N GLY A 870 9.22 -42.72 -46.56
CA GLY A 870 8.64 -41.91 -47.64
C GLY A 870 7.76 -40.74 -47.17
N GLY A 871 7.72 -40.45 -45.86
CA GLY A 871 6.99 -39.32 -45.26
C GLY A 871 7.82 -38.04 -45.24
N THR A 872 8.11 -37.45 -46.40
CA THR A 872 8.96 -36.25 -46.52
C THR A 872 8.43 -35.04 -45.73
N ASP A 873 7.11 -34.86 -45.70
CA ASP A 873 6.50 -33.71 -45.00
C ASP A 873 6.66 -33.84 -43.47
N ASN A 874 6.50 -35.05 -42.93
CA ASN A 874 6.75 -35.32 -41.52
C ASN A 874 8.25 -35.21 -41.17
N ALA A 875 9.13 -35.65 -42.07
CA ALA A 875 10.57 -35.50 -41.86
C ALA A 875 10.97 -34.02 -41.73
N VAL A 876 10.35 -33.15 -42.52
CA VAL A 876 10.54 -31.69 -42.44
C VAL A 876 10.04 -31.12 -41.11
N VAL A 877 8.86 -31.54 -40.64
CA VAL A 877 8.35 -31.13 -39.31
C VAL A 877 9.35 -31.49 -38.20
N HIS A 878 9.92 -32.70 -38.22
CA HIS A 878 10.91 -33.08 -37.22
C HIS A 878 12.25 -32.34 -37.36
N LEU A 879 12.66 -31.94 -38.57
CA LEU A 879 13.84 -31.10 -38.76
C LEU A 879 13.61 -29.67 -38.24
N ASP A 880 12.43 -29.12 -38.49
CA ASP A 880 12.03 -27.81 -37.96
C ASP A 880 12.01 -27.86 -36.42
N GLU A 881 11.41 -28.88 -35.81
CA GLU A 881 11.39 -29.09 -34.34
C GLU A 881 12.78 -29.34 -33.73
N ALA A 882 13.74 -29.89 -34.49
CA ALA A 882 15.13 -30.04 -34.03
C ALA A 882 15.94 -28.73 -34.14
N ALA A 883 15.54 -27.83 -35.04
CA ALA A 883 16.15 -26.52 -35.20
C ALA A 883 15.64 -25.51 -34.16
N ALA A 884 14.39 -25.68 -33.72
CA ALA A 884 13.78 -25.03 -32.57
C ALA A 884 14.38 -25.50 -31.26
#